data_AF-A0A8T5KWS0-F1
#
_entry.id   AF-A0A8T5KWS0-F1
#
_cell.length_a   1.000
_cell.length_b   1.000
_cell.length_c   1.000
_cell.angle_alpha   90.00
_cell.angle_beta   90.00
_cell.angle_gamma   90.00
#
_symmetry.space_group_name_H-M   'P 1'
#
loop_
_entity.id
_entity.type
_entity.pdbx_description
1 polymer ?
#
loop_
_entity_poly.entity_id
_entity_poly.type
_entity_poly.pdbx_seq_one_letter_code
_entity_poly.pdbx_strand_id
1 'polypeptide(L)'
;DTLFEFTSISSVTAVQGASREEALAFIISCFINDPSKEEDFFARSLIVDNPETFRQLSVHDNPLILIPRFDDTGVINRAIVKGHTVISPIGADSTDSWSNKIILPKLDRDSFIESLVGSGISKELAEKYSKESARNITILRRQLEFVRNSPEWAKADNVREIIPALIAGRWDENYEQDRNVISRFSGESYEDYIRKLKRWVYTPDSPIVQIGSSLRLTSPLDSWVNASRYLTRKDFELLHISFLEIMSEIDPAFDLKPEERYMASIHGKTRQYSGWIREGIVQSLILVSVFGDKLKLDLPLNGQLWVDRIIAELLNADDSLLWKSIERKLPLLAEASPTEFLNAVEKYLAIDNSPIVALFDEEPGFLTPISHHTGLLWALENIAWLPEYLSRAAIILSRLSVIDPGGKLLNRPINSLTEIFKPWHYQTLANLEERIEVLKLISEKEKEIAWTLLCSLLPRYHGIGHPTHKMRWRIFNQSLEMPITYKEIWDTHTAVVEIILSIFNNSETELSQLIDESVNLSPNDRDKLLSFIESILVKVTQANYSAWHTLRKLLSKHRSYPDAEWSLPEAELIRYEKLYWVLQPEDEINKSIWMFDDYRPDFPEGSVYKKVSHDEQRKVINVRRKEGLNNIYTNFGIAKIKDLISSIKQPWIFGDTLAYIIIDEVEVLSLCEFLNKESDEIRFVHSFIFRKSILEGINWVFDLYKKLKQQGLNNKSLAQLFIP
;
A
#
# COMPACT_ATOMS: atom_id res chain seq x y z
N ASP A 1 32.99 26.44 8.95
CA ASP A 1 34.18 27.12 8.38
C ASP A 1 34.00 28.62 8.23
N THR A 2 33.11 29.10 7.35
CA THR A 2 32.95 30.55 7.09
C THR A 2 32.65 31.37 8.36
N LEU A 3 31.76 30.88 9.24
CA LEU A 3 31.48 31.55 10.52
C LEU A 3 32.72 31.66 11.41
N PHE A 4 33.58 30.63 11.41
CA PHE A 4 34.78 30.59 12.24
C PHE A 4 35.86 31.55 11.76
N GLU A 5 36.02 31.73 10.44
CA GLU A 5 36.95 32.71 9.88
C GLU A 5 36.63 34.12 10.37
N PHE A 6 35.35 34.50 10.41
CA PHE A 6 34.92 35.81 10.89
C PHE A 6 35.13 36.03 12.38
N THR A 7 35.23 34.97 13.19
CA THR A 7 35.55 35.11 14.63
C THR A 7 37.03 35.32 14.94
N SER A 8 37.91 35.11 13.96
CA SER A 8 39.35 35.27 14.13
C SER A 8 39.86 36.71 13.93
N ILE A 9 39.01 37.61 13.43
CA ILE A 9 39.34 39.02 13.13
C ILE A 9 38.19 39.91 13.62
N SER A 10 38.50 41.14 14.04
CA SER A 10 37.47 42.16 14.33
C SER A 10 36.63 42.41 13.08
N SER A 11 35.39 41.94 13.11
CA SER A 11 34.48 41.98 11.97
C SER A 11 33.03 41.97 12.44
N VAL A 12 32.13 42.28 11.52
CA VAL A 12 30.70 42.08 11.70
C VAL A 12 30.20 41.07 10.67
N THR A 13 29.47 40.08 11.16
CA THR A 13 28.84 39.06 10.33
C THR A 13 27.42 38.83 10.80
N ALA A 14 26.47 38.86 9.87
CA ALA A 14 25.09 38.47 10.16
C ALA A 14 24.87 37.00 9.83
N VAL A 15 24.13 36.30 10.68
CA VAL A 15 23.61 34.97 10.41
C VAL A 15 22.09 35.07 10.32
N GLN A 16 21.53 34.76 9.16
CA GLN A 16 20.10 34.80 8.91
C GLN A 16 19.50 33.40 8.95
N GLY A 17 18.64 33.14 9.93
CA GLY A 17 17.80 31.94 10.02
C GLY A 17 16.35 32.24 9.65
N ALA A 18 15.45 31.27 9.80
CA ALA A 18 14.02 31.56 9.75
C ALA A 18 13.68 32.51 10.90
N SER A 19 14.19 32.26 12.10
CA SER A 19 14.12 33.19 13.24
C SER A 19 15.47 33.60 13.79
N ARG A 20 15.47 34.70 14.56
CA ARG A 20 16.64 35.14 15.32
C ARG A 20 17.10 34.05 16.28
N GLU A 21 16.16 33.37 16.93
CA GLU A 21 16.43 32.26 17.84
C GLU A 21 17.06 31.07 17.13
N GLU A 22 16.62 30.75 15.91
CA GLU A 22 17.25 29.71 15.09
C GLU A 22 18.67 30.11 14.66
N ALA A 23 18.86 31.35 14.20
CA ALA A 23 20.19 31.87 13.87
C ALA A 23 21.13 31.82 15.08
N LEU A 24 20.65 32.21 16.25
CA LEU A 24 21.38 32.14 17.51
C LEU A 24 21.73 30.70 17.88
N ALA A 25 20.76 29.77 17.80
CA ALA A 25 20.99 28.36 18.07
C ALA A 25 22.02 27.75 17.11
N PHE A 26 21.97 28.12 15.83
CA PHE A 26 22.97 27.71 14.85
C PHE A 26 24.36 28.22 15.20
N ILE A 27 24.51 29.51 15.53
CA ILE A 27 25.80 30.09 15.92
C ILE A 27 26.39 29.30 17.08
N ILE A 28 25.63 29.11 18.16
CA ILE A 28 26.10 28.39 19.36
C ILE A 28 26.43 26.93 19.02
N SER A 29 25.58 26.26 18.24
CA SER A 29 25.78 24.87 17.81
C SER A 29 27.07 24.68 17.02
N CYS A 30 27.46 25.64 16.16
CA CYS A 30 28.73 25.55 15.44
C CYS A 30 29.94 25.46 16.40
N PHE A 31 29.95 26.20 17.50
CA PHE A 31 31.08 26.21 18.44
C PHE A 31 31.04 25.04 19.43
N ILE A 32 29.86 24.61 19.89
CA ILE A 32 29.72 23.41 20.73
C ILE A 32 30.25 22.16 20.01
N ASN A 33 30.06 22.08 18.69
CA ASN A 33 30.47 20.92 17.90
C ASN A 33 31.94 21.00 17.42
N ASP A 34 32.71 22.02 17.80
CA ASP A 34 34.14 22.13 17.50
C ASP A 34 34.97 22.29 18.80
N PRO A 35 35.47 21.18 19.37
CA PRO A 35 36.24 21.20 20.62
C PRO A 35 37.48 22.10 20.59
N SER A 36 38.02 22.42 19.40
CA SER A 36 39.20 23.28 19.27
C SER A 36 38.90 24.77 19.50
N LYS A 37 37.63 25.17 19.39
CA LYS A 37 37.19 26.57 19.48
C LYS A 37 36.16 26.82 20.58
N GLU A 38 35.55 25.75 21.11
CA GLU A 38 34.53 25.80 22.14
C GLU A 38 34.97 26.66 23.34
N GLU A 39 36.13 26.35 23.94
CA GLU A 39 36.61 27.02 25.15
C GLU A 39 36.89 28.52 24.93
N ASP A 40 37.56 28.89 23.83
CA ASP A 40 37.81 30.32 23.50
C ASP A 40 36.51 31.08 23.23
N PHE A 41 35.59 30.47 22.48
CA PHE A 41 34.31 31.08 22.17
C PHE A 41 33.51 31.36 23.44
N PHE A 42 33.32 30.36 24.31
CA PHE A 42 32.56 30.54 25.54
C PHE A 42 33.23 31.49 26.55
N ALA A 43 34.56 31.59 26.54
CA ALA A 43 35.28 32.52 27.41
C ALA A 43 35.10 34.00 27.00
N ARG A 44 34.87 34.29 25.71
CA ARG A 44 34.84 35.67 25.17
C ARG A 44 33.49 36.12 24.61
N SER A 45 32.50 35.22 24.54
CA SER A 45 31.21 35.51 23.91
C SER A 45 30.16 35.99 24.91
N LEU A 46 29.44 37.05 24.53
CA LEU A 46 28.32 37.60 25.31
C LEU A 46 27.10 37.79 24.41
N ILE A 47 25.95 37.21 24.82
CA ILE A 47 24.65 37.50 24.23
C ILE A 47 24.10 38.74 24.92
N VAL A 48 23.78 39.78 24.14
CA VAL A 48 23.44 41.10 24.67
C VAL A 48 22.02 41.48 24.28
N ASP A 49 21.16 41.72 25.27
CA ASP A 49 19.71 41.89 25.06
C ASP A 49 19.26 43.31 24.75
N ASN A 50 20.06 44.32 25.08
CA ASN A 50 19.68 45.71 24.87
C ASN A 50 20.85 46.57 24.35
N PRO A 51 20.55 47.62 23.56
CA PRO A 51 21.58 48.47 22.97
C PRO A 51 22.47 49.18 23.99
N GLU A 52 21.94 49.51 25.17
CA GLU A 52 22.69 50.26 26.18
C GLU A 52 23.80 49.42 26.82
N THR A 53 23.49 48.17 27.16
CA THR A 53 24.48 47.19 27.64
C THR A 53 25.52 46.92 26.56
N PHE A 54 25.10 46.85 25.29
CA PHE A 54 26.02 46.68 24.17
C PHE A 54 27.01 47.84 24.05
N ARG A 55 26.54 49.09 24.21
CA ARG A 55 27.42 50.28 24.20
C ARG A 55 28.43 50.23 25.34
N GLN A 56 28.04 49.78 26.54
CA GLN A 56 28.96 49.65 27.66
C GLN A 56 30.04 48.59 27.40
N LEU A 57 29.65 47.42 26.86
CA LEU A 57 30.58 46.34 26.51
C LEU A 57 31.52 46.73 25.36
N SER A 58 31.07 47.58 24.42
CA SER A 58 31.89 48.03 23.28
C SER A 58 33.09 48.92 23.64
N VAL A 59 33.23 49.31 24.92
CA VAL A 59 34.33 50.15 25.41
C VAL A 59 35.38 49.32 26.17
N HIS A 60 35.16 48.02 26.37
CA HIS A 60 36.12 47.16 27.05
C HIS A 60 37.42 47.02 26.24
N ASP A 61 38.57 46.97 26.93
CA ASP A 61 39.87 46.89 26.26
C ASP A 61 40.20 45.49 25.70
N ASN A 62 39.49 44.45 26.14
CA ASN A 62 39.69 43.08 25.69
C ASN A 62 38.78 42.74 24.50
N PRO A 63 39.28 42.07 23.43
CA PRO A 63 38.46 41.60 22.32
C PRO A 63 37.39 40.60 22.77
N LEU A 64 36.12 40.98 22.57
CA LEU A 64 34.94 40.19 22.91
C LEU A 64 34.21 39.78 21.63
N ILE A 65 33.44 38.70 21.71
CA ILE A 65 32.48 38.31 20.68
C ILE A 65 31.09 38.72 21.18
N LEU A 66 30.52 39.76 20.60
CA LEU A 66 29.23 40.29 21.00
C LEU A 66 28.13 39.78 20.05
N ILE A 67 27.09 39.18 20.63
CA ILE A 67 25.96 38.63 19.90
C ILE A 67 24.71 39.42 20.30
N PRO A 68 24.31 40.46 19.53
CA PRO A 68 23.16 41.27 19.87
C PRO A 68 21.85 40.49 19.66
N ARG A 69 20.96 40.50 20.64
CA ARG A 69 19.59 39.96 20.55
C ARG A 69 18.55 41.07 20.35
N PHE A 70 18.94 42.18 19.73
CA PHE A 70 18.13 43.37 19.46
C PHE A 70 18.40 43.92 18.04
N ASP A 71 17.53 44.82 17.57
CA ASP A 71 17.50 45.30 16.17
C ASP A 71 18.34 46.55 15.87
N ASP A 72 18.77 47.31 16.87
CA ASP A 72 19.58 48.53 16.70
C ASP A 72 20.98 48.23 16.12
N THR A 73 21.15 48.41 14.81
CA THR A 73 22.44 48.22 14.12
C THR A 73 23.40 49.39 14.29
N GLY A 74 22.93 50.56 14.75
CA GLY A 74 23.73 51.78 14.85
C GLY A 74 24.88 51.71 15.85
N VAL A 75 24.78 50.81 16.84
CA VAL A 75 25.80 50.62 17.89
C VAL A 75 26.93 49.67 17.50
N ILE A 76 26.77 48.92 16.42
CA ILE A 76 27.67 47.82 16.03
C ILE A 76 29.04 48.34 15.57
N ASN A 77 29.07 49.38 14.75
CA ASN A 77 30.31 49.91 14.16
C ASN A 77 31.33 50.35 15.23
N ARG A 78 30.85 50.89 16.36
CA ARG A 78 31.71 51.31 17.47
C ARG A 78 32.48 50.13 18.08
N ALA A 79 31.84 48.97 18.19
CA ALA A 79 32.45 47.77 18.75
C ALA A 79 33.58 47.22 17.85
N ILE A 80 33.37 47.22 16.54
CA ILE A 80 34.37 46.76 15.56
C ILE A 80 35.64 47.63 15.61
N VAL A 81 35.48 48.95 15.67
CA VAL A 81 36.59 49.92 15.77
C VAL A 81 37.43 49.68 17.03
N LYS A 82 36.81 49.18 18.10
CA LYS A 82 37.48 48.83 19.36
C LYS A 82 38.07 47.42 19.40
N GLY A 83 37.99 46.68 18.29
CA GLY A 83 38.58 45.35 18.15
C GLY A 83 37.67 44.19 18.59
N HIS A 84 36.40 44.44 18.88
CA HIS A 84 35.42 43.38 19.16
C HIS A 84 34.85 42.79 17.87
N THR A 85 34.52 41.52 17.90
CA THR A 85 33.79 40.84 16.82
C THR A 85 32.30 40.84 17.13
N VAL A 86 31.46 41.08 16.13
CA VAL A 86 30.00 41.07 16.28
C VAL A 86 29.39 40.01 15.38
N ILE A 87 28.64 39.08 15.96
CA ILE A 87 27.86 38.08 15.23
C ILE A 87 26.38 38.39 15.44
N SER A 88 25.72 38.93 14.42
CA SER A 88 24.32 39.36 14.53
C SER A 88 23.36 38.26 14.07
N PRO A 89 22.60 37.61 14.99
CA PRO A 89 21.52 36.72 14.62
C PRO A 89 20.32 37.54 14.12
N ILE A 90 19.91 37.30 12.87
CA ILE A 90 18.79 38.01 12.24
C ILE A 90 17.74 37.02 11.73
N GLY A 91 16.47 37.45 11.72
CA GLY A 91 15.35 36.69 11.19
C GLY A 91 15.16 36.88 9.68
N ALA A 92 14.19 36.17 9.11
CA ALA A 92 13.83 36.25 7.70
C ALA A 92 13.35 37.66 7.25
N ASP A 93 12.86 38.47 8.20
CA ASP A 93 12.32 39.82 8.01
C ASP A 93 13.39 40.92 7.90
N SER A 94 14.65 40.62 8.23
CA SER A 94 15.72 41.61 8.18
C SER A 94 15.98 42.08 6.74
N THR A 95 15.70 43.36 6.49
CA THR A 95 15.90 44.06 5.21
C THR A 95 17.24 44.77 5.12
N ASP A 96 18.03 44.77 6.20
CA ASP A 96 19.30 45.47 6.29
C ASP A 96 20.33 44.91 5.30
N SER A 97 21.11 45.82 4.73
CA SER A 97 22.22 45.47 3.83
C SER A 97 23.48 45.18 4.64
N TRP A 98 23.73 43.90 4.89
CA TRP A 98 24.93 43.42 5.59
C TRP A 98 26.04 43.11 4.59
N SER A 99 27.27 43.57 4.87
CA SER A 99 28.45 43.30 4.05
C SER A 99 28.84 41.82 4.08
N ASN A 100 28.79 41.19 5.26
CA ASN A 100 28.99 39.76 5.45
C ASN A 100 27.71 39.13 6.01
N LYS A 101 27.05 38.29 5.21
CA LYS A 101 25.79 37.64 5.57
C LYS A 101 25.82 36.16 5.23
N ILE A 102 25.62 35.32 6.25
CA ILE A 102 25.43 33.87 6.11
C ILE A 102 23.94 33.61 6.17
N ILE A 103 23.36 33.06 5.09
CA ILE A 103 21.95 32.68 5.04
C ILE A 103 21.86 31.18 5.27
N LEU A 104 21.13 30.77 6.31
CA LEU A 104 20.93 29.37 6.62
C LEU A 104 20.01 28.73 5.57
N PRO A 105 20.37 27.55 5.05
CA PRO A 105 19.49 26.81 4.16
C PRO A 105 18.27 26.29 4.92
N LYS A 106 17.22 25.94 4.19
CA LYS A 106 16.10 25.18 4.78
C LYS A 106 16.63 23.85 5.31
N LEU A 107 16.16 23.46 6.50
CA LEU A 107 16.55 22.20 7.10
C LEU A 107 16.14 21.01 6.22
N ASP A 108 17.10 20.13 5.99
CA ASP A 108 16.86 18.87 5.29
C ASP A 108 15.89 17.98 6.08
N ARG A 109 15.07 17.20 5.38
CA ARG A 109 14.02 16.37 6.01
C ARG A 109 14.63 15.28 6.87
N ASP A 110 15.55 14.52 6.31
CA ASP A 110 16.06 13.31 6.96
C ASP A 110 16.95 13.70 8.14
N SER A 111 17.80 14.71 7.94
CA SER A 111 18.62 15.31 9.01
C SER A 111 17.78 15.84 10.19
N PHE A 112 16.63 16.46 9.91
CA PHE A 112 15.70 16.94 10.94
C PHE A 112 15.07 15.78 11.72
N ILE A 113 14.61 14.74 11.03
CA ILE A 113 14.03 13.54 11.64
C ILE A 113 15.07 12.84 12.51
N GLU A 114 16.28 12.59 12.00
CA GLU A 114 17.36 11.94 12.73
C GLU A 114 17.75 12.72 13.99
N SER A 115 17.75 14.06 13.92
CA SER A 115 18.03 14.91 15.09
C SER A 115 16.96 14.78 16.18
N LEU A 116 15.68 14.70 15.81
CA LEU A 116 14.58 14.45 16.76
C LEU A 116 14.67 13.04 17.36
N VAL A 117 15.01 12.04 16.54
CA VAL A 117 15.24 10.67 17.00
C VAL A 117 16.40 10.60 17.98
N GLY A 118 17.51 11.26 17.68
CA GLY A 118 18.65 11.42 18.60
C GLY A 118 18.29 12.13 19.91
N SER A 119 17.21 12.91 19.90
CA SER A 119 16.65 13.59 21.08
C SER A 119 15.63 12.74 21.86
N GLY A 120 15.38 11.49 21.45
CA GLY A 120 14.49 10.55 22.14
C GLY A 120 13.03 10.52 21.64
N ILE A 121 12.73 11.16 20.50
CA ILE A 121 11.41 11.09 19.85
C ILE A 121 11.37 9.85 18.92
N SER A 122 10.27 9.09 18.88
CA SER A 122 10.17 7.95 17.96
C SER A 122 10.24 8.39 16.49
N LYS A 123 10.64 7.50 15.58
CA LYS A 123 10.82 7.85 14.17
C LYS A 123 9.52 8.32 13.52
N GLU A 124 8.38 7.66 13.74
CA GLU A 124 7.13 8.11 13.15
C GLU A 124 6.68 9.45 13.72
N LEU A 125 6.87 9.69 15.02
CA LEU A 125 6.50 10.96 15.64
C LEU A 125 7.40 12.10 15.13
N ALA A 126 8.70 11.83 14.92
CA ALA A 126 9.62 12.76 14.30
C ALA A 126 9.23 13.08 12.83
N GLU A 127 8.80 12.08 12.05
CA GLU A 127 8.25 12.28 10.71
C GLU A 127 6.98 13.15 10.72
N LYS A 128 6.07 12.91 11.69
CA LYS A 128 4.87 13.74 11.91
C LYS A 128 5.26 15.19 12.23
N TYR A 129 6.16 15.42 13.19
CA TYR A 129 6.62 16.77 13.54
C TYR A 129 7.36 17.46 12.40
N SER A 130 8.16 16.74 11.61
CA SER A 130 8.78 17.29 10.40
C SER A 130 7.73 17.85 9.44
N LYS A 131 6.61 17.15 9.25
CA LYS A 131 5.53 17.59 8.38
C LYS A 131 4.74 18.74 8.99
N GLU A 132 4.30 18.62 10.25
CA GLU A 132 3.43 19.59 10.90
C GLU A 132 4.14 20.89 11.31
N SER A 133 5.43 20.88 11.60
CA SER A 133 6.20 22.11 11.88
C SER A 133 6.75 22.77 10.62
N ALA A 134 6.58 22.14 9.45
CA ALA A 134 7.28 22.48 8.21
C ALA A 134 8.81 22.60 8.38
N ARG A 135 9.39 21.88 9.36
CA ARG A 135 10.79 21.96 9.78
C ARG A 135 11.22 23.36 10.26
N ASN A 136 10.28 24.17 10.74
CA ASN A 136 10.58 25.42 11.42
C ASN A 136 10.71 25.15 12.93
N ILE A 137 11.90 25.43 13.48
CA ILE A 137 12.22 25.16 14.88
C ILE A 137 11.34 25.97 15.84
N THR A 138 10.91 27.18 15.46
CA THR A 138 10.01 28.01 16.27
C THR A 138 8.64 27.35 16.42
N ILE A 139 8.09 26.83 15.31
CA ILE A 139 6.81 26.11 15.30
C ILE A 139 6.94 24.79 16.06
N LEU A 140 8.02 24.03 15.83
CA LEU A 140 8.30 22.79 16.55
C LEU A 140 8.32 23.04 18.08
N ARG A 141 9.02 24.09 18.53
CA ARG A 141 9.10 24.43 19.96
C ARG A 141 7.73 24.76 20.56
N ARG A 142 6.83 25.39 19.80
CA ARG A 142 5.44 25.60 20.24
C ARG A 142 4.66 24.30 20.31
N GLN A 143 4.78 23.43 19.30
CA GLN A 143 4.11 22.13 19.27
C GLN A 143 4.58 21.19 20.39
N LEU A 144 5.84 21.32 20.82
CA LEU A 144 6.42 20.62 21.96
C LEU A 144 6.22 21.37 23.29
N GLU A 145 5.41 22.44 23.30
CA GLU A 145 5.07 23.24 24.48
C GLU A 145 6.24 23.93 25.22
N PHE A 146 7.43 24.01 24.60
CA PHE A 146 8.59 24.72 25.16
C PHE A 146 8.38 26.23 25.24
N VAL A 147 7.54 26.80 24.38
CA VAL A 147 7.24 28.23 24.32
C VAL A 147 5.73 28.43 24.21
N ARG A 148 5.17 29.30 25.05
CA ARG A 148 3.72 29.57 25.10
C ARG A 148 3.30 30.92 24.50
N ASN A 149 4.24 31.67 23.93
CA ASN A 149 3.95 32.99 23.37
C ASN A 149 3.19 32.84 22.04
N SER A 150 2.06 33.55 21.94
CA SER A 150 1.32 33.64 20.68
C SER A 150 2.10 34.45 19.65
N PRO A 151 2.16 33.99 18.39
CA PRO A 151 2.81 34.72 17.30
C PRO A 151 2.21 36.12 17.08
N GLU A 152 3.01 37.06 16.57
CA GLU A 152 2.57 38.44 16.29
C GLU A 152 1.36 38.51 15.35
N TRP A 153 1.34 37.66 14.33
CA TRP A 153 0.24 37.56 13.37
C TRP A 153 -1.05 37.00 14.00
N ALA A 154 -0.97 36.30 15.14
CA ALA A 154 -2.10 35.72 15.84
C ALA A 154 -2.71 36.67 16.89
N LYS A 155 -2.11 37.83 17.13
CA LYS A 155 -2.64 38.84 18.07
C LYS A 155 -3.91 39.48 17.55
N ALA A 156 -4.76 39.95 18.46
CA ALA A 156 -6.08 40.52 18.15
C ALA A 156 -6.04 41.61 17.06
N ASP A 157 -5.00 42.46 17.07
CA ASP A 157 -4.86 43.58 16.12
C ASP A 157 -4.53 43.12 14.68
N ASN A 158 -3.98 41.91 14.52
CA ASN A 158 -3.44 41.42 13.26
C ASN A 158 -4.22 40.22 12.69
N VAL A 159 -4.79 39.39 13.58
CA VAL A 159 -5.34 38.07 13.23
C VAL A 159 -6.40 38.12 12.14
N ARG A 160 -7.14 39.23 12.04
CA ARG A 160 -8.17 39.43 11.00
C ARG A 160 -7.62 39.36 9.58
N GLU A 161 -6.35 39.70 9.37
CA GLU A 161 -5.68 39.54 8.07
C GLU A 161 -5.32 38.09 7.77
N ILE A 162 -5.25 37.23 8.80
CA ILE A 162 -4.88 35.82 8.67
C ILE A 162 -6.11 34.92 8.50
N ILE A 163 -7.26 35.32 9.03
CA ILE A 163 -8.51 34.53 9.01
C ILE A 163 -8.86 33.99 7.61
N PRO A 164 -8.83 34.77 6.51
CA PRO A 164 -9.18 34.24 5.20
C PRO A 164 -8.23 33.13 4.73
N ALA A 165 -6.91 33.29 4.96
CA ALA A 165 -5.92 32.26 4.67
C ALA A 165 -6.03 31.05 5.62
N LEU A 166 -6.42 31.27 6.88
CA LEU A 166 -6.65 30.21 7.87
C LEU A 166 -7.77 29.26 7.42
N ILE A 167 -8.88 29.83 6.95
CA ILE A 167 -10.07 29.08 6.49
C ILE A 167 -9.81 28.41 5.15
N ALA A 168 -9.19 29.10 4.19
CA ALA A 168 -8.84 28.52 2.90
C ALA A 168 -7.79 27.42 3.04
N GLY A 169 -6.87 27.56 3.99
CA GLY A 169 -5.76 26.63 4.24
C GLY A 169 -4.66 26.72 3.19
N ARG A 170 -5.03 26.66 1.91
CA ARG A 170 -4.11 26.73 0.76
C ARG A 170 -4.87 27.00 -0.55
N TRP A 171 -4.25 27.67 -1.52
CA TRP A 171 -4.85 28.00 -2.82
C TRP A 171 -3.79 28.29 -3.88
N ASP A 172 -4.21 28.44 -5.14
CA ASP A 172 -3.33 28.84 -6.26
C ASP A 172 -3.85 30.12 -6.92
N GLU A 173 -3.03 31.17 -6.96
CA GLU A 173 -3.43 32.48 -7.48
C GLU A 173 -3.64 32.49 -9.01
N ASN A 174 -3.12 31.49 -9.73
CA ASN A 174 -3.37 31.34 -11.16
C ASN A 174 -4.84 30.98 -11.47
N TYR A 175 -5.56 30.43 -10.49
CA TYR A 175 -6.96 30.07 -10.64
C TYR A 175 -7.85 31.23 -10.21
N GLU A 176 -8.71 31.70 -11.12
CA GLU A 176 -9.63 32.80 -10.83
C GLU A 176 -10.63 32.45 -9.72
N GLN A 177 -11.16 31.22 -9.70
CA GLN A 177 -12.12 30.83 -8.69
C GLN A 177 -11.49 30.67 -7.30
N ASP A 178 -10.22 30.26 -7.22
CA ASP A 178 -9.47 30.30 -5.95
C ASP A 178 -9.39 31.75 -5.41
N ARG A 179 -9.06 32.73 -6.27
CA ARG A 179 -9.04 34.15 -5.90
C ARG A 179 -10.41 34.67 -5.47
N ASN A 180 -11.49 34.23 -6.12
CA ASN A 180 -12.85 34.58 -5.76
C ASN A 180 -13.23 34.05 -4.36
N VAL A 181 -12.82 32.83 -4.03
CA VAL A 181 -13.05 32.24 -2.70
C VAL A 181 -12.30 33.03 -1.62
N ILE A 182 -11.05 33.43 -1.87
CA ILE A 182 -10.28 34.27 -0.94
C ILE A 182 -10.91 35.66 -0.78
N SER A 183 -11.39 36.25 -1.87
CA SER A 183 -12.11 37.54 -1.86
C SER A 183 -13.38 37.46 -1.02
N ARG A 184 -14.11 36.34 -1.13
CA ARG A 184 -15.31 36.06 -0.33
C ARG A 184 -14.99 35.97 1.16
N PHE A 185 -13.93 35.26 1.54
CA PHE A 185 -13.53 35.12 2.95
C PHE A 185 -12.99 36.42 3.55
N SER A 186 -12.26 37.22 2.77
CA SER A 186 -11.70 38.49 3.23
C SER A 186 -12.72 39.65 3.21
N GLY A 187 -13.75 39.56 2.37
CA GLY A 187 -14.72 40.64 2.16
C GLY A 187 -14.18 41.81 1.33
N GLU A 188 -13.04 41.63 0.66
CA GLU A 188 -12.39 42.62 -0.20
C GLU A 188 -11.86 41.97 -1.49
N SER A 189 -11.27 42.77 -2.40
CA SER A 189 -10.65 42.22 -3.61
C SER A 189 -9.43 41.36 -3.28
N TYR A 190 -9.15 40.35 -4.11
CA TYR A 190 -7.97 39.51 -3.95
C TYR A 190 -6.68 40.35 -3.92
N GLU A 191 -6.59 41.35 -4.77
CA GLU A 191 -5.44 42.23 -4.91
C GLU A 191 -5.20 43.09 -3.66
N ASP A 192 -6.26 43.54 -2.99
CA ASP A 192 -6.16 44.29 -1.73
C ASP A 192 -5.77 43.35 -0.59
N TYR A 193 -6.38 42.17 -0.52
CA TYR A 193 -6.09 41.17 0.50
C TYR A 193 -4.64 40.68 0.43
N ILE A 194 -4.17 40.28 -0.76
CA ILE A 194 -2.81 39.75 -0.92
C ILE A 194 -1.74 40.79 -0.58
N ARG A 195 -2.01 42.08 -0.82
CA ARG A 195 -1.12 43.19 -0.43
C ARG A 195 -0.94 43.27 1.08
N LYS A 196 -2.02 43.07 1.86
CA LYS A 196 -1.95 43.01 3.33
C LYS A 196 -1.23 41.73 3.77
N LEU A 197 -1.61 40.60 3.19
CA LEU A 197 -1.06 39.29 3.55
C LEU A 197 0.45 39.19 3.33
N LYS A 198 0.96 39.87 2.28
CA LYS A 198 2.38 39.83 1.88
C LYS A 198 3.34 40.21 3.00
N ARG A 199 2.94 41.07 3.94
CA ARG A 199 3.79 41.44 5.08
C ARG A 199 4.11 40.23 5.97
N TRP A 200 3.19 39.28 6.07
CA TRP A 200 3.33 38.09 6.92
C TRP A 200 4.19 37.00 6.27
N VAL A 201 4.25 36.94 4.94
CA VAL A 201 5.03 35.93 4.19
C VAL A 201 6.52 36.00 4.52
N TYR A 202 7.05 37.19 4.83
CA TYR A 202 8.47 37.40 5.10
C TYR A 202 8.82 37.49 6.59
N THR A 203 7.86 37.23 7.48
CA THR A 203 8.12 37.26 8.93
C THR A 203 8.83 35.98 9.41
N PRO A 204 9.61 36.06 10.51
CA PRO A 204 10.39 34.92 11.02
C PRO A 204 9.59 33.65 11.35
N ASP A 205 8.36 33.86 11.77
CA ASP A 205 7.40 32.84 12.14
C ASP A 205 6.18 32.94 11.22
N SER A 206 6.45 32.95 9.92
CA SER A 206 5.40 33.21 8.93
C SER A 206 4.28 32.19 9.02
N PRO A 207 3.01 32.62 9.11
CA PRO A 207 1.87 31.71 9.08
C PRO A 207 1.65 31.11 7.68
N ILE A 208 2.28 31.66 6.64
CA ILE A 208 1.99 31.35 5.23
C ILE A 208 3.27 31.22 4.42
N VAL A 209 3.33 30.18 3.60
CA VAL A 209 4.41 29.98 2.62
C VAL A 209 3.86 30.20 1.22
N GLN A 210 4.57 31.00 0.42
CA GLN A 210 4.35 31.14 -1.01
C GLN A 210 5.35 30.30 -1.80
N ILE A 211 4.87 29.47 -2.73
CA ILE A 211 5.65 28.59 -3.61
C ILE A 211 5.16 28.82 -5.05
N GLY A 212 5.88 29.66 -5.81
CA GLY A 212 5.38 30.13 -7.10
C GLY A 212 4.06 30.88 -6.90
N SER A 213 3.02 30.44 -7.62
CA SER A 213 1.65 30.96 -7.53
C SER A 213 0.83 30.37 -6.37
N SER A 214 1.29 29.28 -5.76
CA SER A 214 0.54 28.61 -4.70
C SER A 214 0.88 29.17 -3.32
N LEU A 215 -0.14 29.43 -2.51
CA LEU A 215 0.00 29.83 -1.11
C LEU A 215 -0.60 28.76 -0.20
N ARG A 216 0.02 28.54 0.97
CA ARG A 216 -0.49 27.62 1.99
C ARG A 216 -0.12 28.06 3.40
N LEU A 217 -0.88 27.62 4.38
CA LEU A 217 -0.45 27.68 5.78
C LEU A 217 0.87 26.93 5.98
N THR A 218 1.79 27.53 6.74
CA THR A 218 3.07 26.90 7.10
C THR A 218 2.81 25.64 7.93
N SER A 219 2.00 25.78 8.98
CA SER A 219 1.56 24.71 9.88
C SER A 219 0.07 24.88 10.18
N PRO A 220 -0.82 24.13 9.51
CA PRO A 220 -2.26 24.28 9.71
C PRO A 220 -2.68 24.10 11.18
N LEU A 221 -2.16 23.08 11.85
CA LEU A 221 -2.50 22.81 13.25
C LEU A 221 -2.10 23.97 14.18
N ASP A 222 -0.86 24.46 14.06
CA ASP A 222 -0.38 25.58 14.88
C ASP A 222 -1.12 26.89 14.55
N SER A 223 -1.40 27.15 13.27
CA SER A 223 -2.20 28.31 12.85
C SER A 223 -3.60 28.30 13.46
N TRP A 224 -4.28 27.15 13.42
CA TRP A 224 -5.61 27.02 14.00
C TRP A 224 -5.60 27.16 15.52
N VAL A 225 -4.66 26.53 16.24
CA VAL A 225 -4.54 26.66 17.70
C VAL A 225 -4.40 28.11 18.16
N ASN A 226 -3.67 28.93 17.40
CA ASN A 226 -3.40 30.32 17.77
C ASN A 226 -4.48 31.31 17.30
N ALA A 227 -5.05 31.12 16.11
CA ALA A 227 -5.96 32.11 15.49
C ALA A 227 -7.45 31.76 15.53
N SER A 228 -7.83 30.50 15.72
CA SER A 228 -9.24 30.06 15.53
C SER A 228 -10.22 30.70 16.51
N ARG A 229 -9.76 31.15 17.68
CA ARG A 229 -10.59 31.85 18.68
C ARG A 229 -11.24 33.14 18.17
N TYR A 230 -10.74 33.69 17.05
CA TYR A 230 -11.25 34.90 16.42
C TYR A 230 -12.20 34.61 15.25
N LEU A 231 -12.39 33.34 14.89
CA LEU A 231 -13.40 32.93 13.91
C LEU A 231 -14.80 33.23 14.45
N THR A 232 -15.66 33.68 13.56
CA THR A 232 -17.05 34.02 13.82
C THR A 232 -17.99 33.05 13.12
N ARG A 233 -19.28 33.05 13.49
CA ARG A 233 -20.30 32.25 12.79
C ARG A 233 -20.35 32.51 11.29
N LYS A 234 -20.19 33.78 10.89
CA LYS A 234 -20.16 34.17 9.48
C LYS A 234 -19.00 33.50 8.73
N ASP A 235 -17.84 33.38 9.38
CA ASP A 235 -16.67 32.70 8.80
C ASP A 235 -16.96 31.22 8.53
N PHE A 236 -17.65 30.54 9.45
CA PHE A 236 -18.07 29.14 9.29
C PHE A 236 -19.19 28.98 8.24
N GLU A 237 -20.14 29.90 8.16
CA GLU A 237 -21.16 29.92 7.11
C GLU A 237 -20.51 30.04 5.72
N LEU A 238 -19.54 30.94 5.56
CA LEU A 238 -18.79 31.07 4.31
C LEU A 238 -17.97 29.81 3.99
N LEU A 239 -17.36 29.18 5.01
CA LEU A 239 -16.64 27.92 4.86
C LEU A 239 -17.56 26.79 4.36
N HIS A 240 -18.76 26.63 4.95
CA HIS A 240 -19.76 25.64 4.53
C HIS A 240 -20.18 25.85 3.08
N ILE A 241 -20.61 27.07 2.72
CA ILE A 241 -21.07 27.39 1.36
C ILE A 241 -19.95 27.15 0.34
N SER A 242 -18.74 27.63 0.64
CA SER A 242 -17.59 27.50 -0.28
C SER A 242 -17.13 26.05 -0.40
N PHE A 243 -17.20 25.25 0.66
CA PHE A 243 -16.92 23.83 0.61
C PHE A 243 -17.85 23.11 -0.36
N LEU A 244 -19.17 23.32 -0.25
CA LEU A 244 -20.13 22.65 -1.12
C LEU A 244 -19.96 23.09 -2.56
N GLU A 245 -19.80 24.39 -2.81
CA GLU A 245 -19.57 24.93 -4.15
C GLU A 245 -18.32 24.31 -4.80
N ILE A 246 -17.20 24.24 -4.07
CA ILE A 246 -15.94 23.69 -4.57
C ILE A 246 -16.04 22.19 -4.78
N MET A 247 -16.53 21.46 -3.78
CA MET A 247 -16.51 19.99 -3.80
C MET A 247 -17.58 19.39 -4.72
N SER A 248 -18.66 20.12 -5.02
CA SER A 248 -19.71 19.70 -5.95
C SER A 248 -19.34 19.90 -7.43
N GLU A 249 -18.16 20.48 -7.72
CA GLU A 249 -17.66 20.59 -9.09
C GLU A 249 -17.40 19.20 -9.70
N ILE A 250 -18.18 18.86 -10.73
CA ILE A 250 -17.93 17.72 -11.62
C ILE A 250 -16.69 18.03 -12.46
N ASP A 251 -15.76 17.08 -12.54
CA ASP A 251 -14.55 17.22 -13.34
C ASP A 251 -14.91 17.46 -14.82
N PRO A 252 -14.53 18.61 -15.42
CA PRO A 252 -14.83 18.88 -16.82
C PRO A 252 -14.22 17.84 -17.79
N ALA A 253 -13.24 17.04 -17.34
CA ALA A 253 -12.73 15.92 -18.11
C ALA A 253 -13.82 14.89 -18.48
N PHE A 254 -14.89 14.78 -17.69
CA PHE A 254 -16.00 13.85 -17.98
C PHE A 254 -16.88 14.27 -19.15
N ASP A 255 -16.76 15.51 -19.63
CA ASP A 255 -17.38 15.96 -20.89
C ASP A 255 -16.73 15.31 -22.13
N LEU A 256 -15.55 14.72 -21.97
CA LEU A 256 -14.81 14.04 -23.03
C LEU A 256 -15.07 12.53 -23.02
N LYS A 257 -14.86 11.90 -24.17
CA LYS A 257 -14.87 10.44 -24.29
C LYS A 257 -13.74 9.83 -23.46
N PRO A 258 -13.90 8.62 -22.89
CA PRO A 258 -12.91 8.00 -22.01
C PRO A 258 -11.47 8.02 -22.57
N GLU A 259 -11.30 7.76 -23.86
CA GLU A 259 -10.00 7.71 -24.54
C GLU A 259 -9.33 9.08 -24.65
N GLU A 260 -10.06 10.18 -24.48
CA GLU A 260 -9.55 11.55 -24.63
C GLU A 260 -9.34 12.23 -23.26
N ARG A 261 -9.83 11.64 -22.16
CA ARG A 261 -9.79 12.26 -20.83
C ARG A 261 -8.39 12.52 -20.30
N TYR A 262 -7.42 11.67 -20.65
CA TYR A 262 -6.02 11.88 -20.27
C TYR A 262 -5.41 13.15 -20.90
N MET A 263 -6.02 13.68 -21.97
CA MET A 263 -5.65 14.92 -22.65
C MET A 263 -6.60 16.08 -22.30
N ALA A 264 -7.43 15.98 -21.26
CA ALA A 264 -8.46 16.98 -20.95
C ALA A 264 -7.92 18.42 -20.86
N SER A 265 -6.72 18.61 -20.31
CA SER A 265 -6.05 19.92 -20.25
C SER A 265 -5.75 20.52 -21.62
N ILE A 266 -5.40 19.70 -22.61
CA ILE A 266 -5.17 20.12 -24.01
C ILE A 266 -6.49 20.57 -24.65
N HIS A 267 -7.61 19.92 -24.29
CA HIS A 267 -8.96 20.28 -24.73
C HIS A 267 -9.57 21.47 -23.96
N GLY A 268 -8.83 22.11 -23.04
CA GLY A 268 -9.33 23.18 -22.20
C GLY A 268 -10.38 22.74 -21.17
N LYS A 269 -10.53 21.43 -20.96
CA LYS A 269 -11.42 20.83 -19.96
C LYS A 269 -10.67 20.67 -18.64
N THR A 270 -10.37 21.81 -18.02
CA THR A 270 -9.72 21.88 -16.71
C THR A 270 -10.70 22.36 -15.65
N ARG A 271 -10.54 21.85 -14.43
CA ARG A 271 -11.28 22.32 -13.26
C ARG A 271 -11.11 23.83 -13.05
N GLN A 272 -12.17 24.46 -12.57
CA GLN A 272 -12.23 25.87 -12.21
C GLN A 272 -11.55 26.14 -10.86
N TYR A 273 -11.62 25.17 -9.94
CA TYR A 273 -10.97 25.23 -8.64
C TYR A 273 -9.68 24.41 -8.65
N SER A 274 -8.61 24.97 -8.08
CA SER A 274 -7.33 24.27 -8.01
C SER A 274 -7.40 23.06 -7.07
N GLY A 275 -6.53 22.07 -7.31
CA GLY A 275 -6.33 20.98 -6.37
C GLY A 275 -5.86 21.44 -4.98
N TRP A 276 -5.29 22.66 -4.88
CA TRP A 276 -4.87 23.27 -3.63
C TRP A 276 -6.08 23.69 -2.80
N ILE A 277 -6.97 24.56 -3.29
CA ILE A 277 -8.13 25.03 -2.52
C ILE A 277 -9.09 23.89 -2.14
N ARG A 278 -9.29 22.93 -3.06
CA ARG A 278 -10.06 21.70 -2.81
C ARG A 278 -9.51 20.90 -1.63
N GLU A 279 -8.19 20.88 -1.45
CA GLU A 279 -7.60 20.24 -0.28
C GLU A 279 -7.75 21.11 0.96
N GLY A 280 -7.38 22.39 0.87
CA GLY A 280 -7.31 23.31 2.00
C GLY A 280 -8.61 23.44 2.78
N ILE A 281 -9.73 23.58 2.08
CA ILE A 281 -11.04 23.67 2.73
C ILE A 281 -11.39 22.37 3.48
N VAL A 282 -11.08 21.20 2.92
CA VAL A 282 -11.31 19.92 3.62
C VAL A 282 -10.42 19.84 4.87
N GLN A 283 -9.17 20.33 4.81
CA GLN A 283 -8.29 20.41 5.98
C GLN A 283 -8.91 21.27 7.09
N SER A 284 -9.50 22.40 6.73
CA SER A 284 -10.22 23.26 7.68
C SER A 284 -11.38 22.52 8.34
N LEU A 285 -12.18 21.76 7.59
CA LEU A 285 -13.24 20.93 8.17
C LEU A 285 -12.68 19.85 9.12
N ILE A 286 -11.57 19.19 8.77
CA ILE A 286 -10.93 18.21 9.67
C ILE A 286 -10.48 18.89 10.97
N LEU A 287 -9.87 20.07 10.89
CA LEU A 287 -9.41 20.79 12.08
C LEU A 287 -10.58 21.24 12.96
N VAL A 288 -11.71 21.63 12.36
CA VAL A 288 -12.95 21.91 13.08
C VAL A 288 -13.50 20.66 13.76
N SER A 289 -13.56 19.51 13.07
CA SER A 289 -14.15 18.30 13.66
C SER A 289 -13.28 17.70 14.77
N VAL A 290 -11.95 17.70 14.60
CA VAL A 290 -11.01 17.08 15.55
C VAL A 290 -10.71 17.99 16.74
N PHE A 291 -10.61 19.31 16.53
CA PHE A 291 -10.17 20.26 17.55
C PHE A 291 -11.21 21.30 17.96
N GLY A 292 -12.38 21.36 17.31
CA GLY A 292 -13.37 22.43 17.53
C GLY A 292 -13.78 22.61 18.98
N ASP A 293 -14.01 21.53 19.72
CA ASP A 293 -14.38 21.59 21.14
C ASP A 293 -13.24 22.08 22.02
N LYS A 294 -12.02 21.59 21.77
CA LYS A 294 -10.81 22.02 22.49
C LYS A 294 -10.52 23.50 22.24
N LEU A 295 -10.77 23.97 21.01
CA LEU A 295 -10.58 25.35 20.59
C LEU A 295 -11.76 26.26 20.95
N LYS A 296 -12.86 25.71 21.48
CA LYS A 296 -14.08 26.46 21.88
C LYS A 296 -14.61 27.35 20.76
N LEU A 297 -14.70 26.81 19.54
CA LEU A 297 -15.19 27.55 18.38
C LEU A 297 -16.66 27.96 18.58
N ASP A 298 -17.03 29.17 18.14
CA ASP A 298 -18.42 29.64 18.16
C ASP A 298 -19.22 29.01 17.01
N LEU A 299 -19.58 27.74 17.20
CA LEU A 299 -20.37 26.94 16.27
C LEU A 299 -21.79 26.71 16.82
N PRO A 300 -22.79 26.51 15.94
CA PRO A 300 -24.15 26.19 16.36
C PRO A 300 -24.27 24.81 17.01
N LEU A 301 -23.29 23.93 16.77
CA LEU A 301 -23.21 22.56 17.28
C LEU A 301 -21.77 22.27 17.72
N ASN A 302 -21.59 21.10 18.33
CA ASN A 302 -20.27 20.47 18.44
C ASN A 302 -19.55 20.43 17.08
N GLY A 303 -18.22 20.61 17.09
CA GLY A 303 -17.40 20.67 15.88
C GLY A 303 -17.58 19.46 14.96
N GLN A 304 -17.62 18.25 15.52
CA GLN A 304 -17.85 17.02 14.75
C GLN A 304 -19.23 17.01 14.10
N LEU A 305 -20.29 17.25 14.87
CA LEU A 305 -21.67 17.24 14.38
C LEU A 305 -21.94 18.31 13.31
N TRP A 306 -21.26 19.46 13.40
CA TRP A 306 -21.34 20.49 12.38
C TRP A 306 -20.71 20.01 11.06
N VAL A 307 -19.53 19.40 11.10
CA VAL A 307 -18.87 18.83 9.92
C VAL A 307 -19.65 17.65 9.36
N ASP A 308 -20.19 16.77 10.21
CA ASP A 308 -21.00 15.63 9.80
C ASP A 308 -22.15 16.07 8.88
N ARG A 309 -22.88 17.14 9.23
CA ARG A 309 -23.95 17.68 8.39
C ARG A 309 -23.46 18.10 7.00
N ILE A 310 -22.31 18.76 6.93
CA ILE A 310 -21.74 19.26 5.67
C ILE A 310 -21.27 18.10 4.79
N ILE A 311 -20.60 17.11 5.38
CA ILE A 311 -20.15 15.91 4.65
C ILE A 311 -21.35 15.07 4.19
N ALA A 312 -22.36 14.90 5.04
CA ALA A 312 -23.60 14.23 4.67
C ALA A 312 -24.31 14.94 3.51
N GLU A 313 -24.36 16.28 3.49
CA GLU A 313 -24.95 17.06 2.41
C GLU A 313 -24.25 16.81 1.06
N LEU A 314 -22.91 16.84 1.04
CA LEU A 314 -22.12 16.55 -0.16
C LEU A 314 -22.30 15.09 -0.63
N LEU A 315 -22.17 14.13 0.29
CA LEU A 315 -22.15 12.71 -0.05
C LEU A 315 -23.54 12.13 -0.29
N ASN A 316 -24.63 12.85 0.03
CA ASN A 316 -26.01 12.40 -0.23
C ASN A 316 -26.42 12.53 -1.71
N ALA A 317 -25.54 13.02 -2.59
CA ALA A 317 -25.75 13.05 -4.03
C ALA A 317 -25.53 11.66 -4.65
N ASP A 318 -26.58 11.15 -5.30
CA ASP A 318 -26.54 9.91 -6.10
C ASP A 318 -26.02 10.19 -7.51
N ASP A 319 -24.76 10.60 -7.60
CA ASP A 319 -24.12 11.01 -8.86
C ASP A 319 -22.73 10.36 -9.00
N SER A 320 -22.61 9.40 -9.92
CA SER A 320 -21.36 8.69 -10.17
C SER A 320 -20.25 9.59 -10.68
N LEU A 321 -20.56 10.65 -11.44
CA LEU A 321 -19.56 11.61 -11.92
C LEU A 321 -19.05 12.46 -10.77
N LEU A 322 -19.92 12.84 -9.82
CA LEU A 322 -19.48 13.55 -8.63
C LEU A 322 -18.53 12.68 -7.79
N TRP A 323 -18.89 11.43 -7.51
CA TRP A 323 -18.02 10.50 -6.76
C TRP A 323 -16.67 10.28 -7.46
N LYS A 324 -16.66 10.11 -8.79
CA LYS A 324 -15.42 10.05 -9.59
C LYS A 324 -14.63 11.37 -9.53
N SER A 325 -15.29 12.52 -9.38
CA SER A 325 -14.68 13.85 -9.32
C SER A 325 -14.07 14.20 -7.97
N ILE A 326 -14.49 13.53 -6.88
CA ILE A 326 -13.98 13.76 -5.53
C ILE A 326 -13.12 12.61 -5.02
N GLU A 327 -12.84 11.61 -5.86
CA GLU A 327 -12.17 10.36 -5.50
C GLU A 327 -10.84 10.59 -4.74
N ARG A 328 -10.00 11.51 -5.22
CA ARG A 328 -8.72 11.85 -4.57
C ARG A 328 -8.86 12.57 -3.24
N LYS A 329 -10.05 13.06 -2.91
CA LYS A 329 -10.36 13.75 -1.65
C LYS A 329 -11.16 12.89 -0.68
N LEU A 330 -11.66 11.72 -1.09
CA LEU A 330 -12.35 10.77 -0.22
C LEU A 330 -11.55 10.45 1.06
N PRO A 331 -10.22 10.25 1.05
CA PRO A 331 -9.47 9.98 2.27
C PRO A 331 -9.53 11.12 3.30
N LEU A 332 -9.58 12.38 2.82
CA LEU A 332 -9.71 13.56 3.68
C LEU A 332 -11.15 13.78 4.14
N LEU A 333 -12.15 13.48 3.31
CA LEU A 333 -13.57 13.55 3.68
C LEU A 333 -13.90 12.48 4.74
N ALA A 334 -13.37 11.27 4.57
CA ALA A 334 -13.41 10.19 5.54
C ALA A 334 -12.74 10.58 6.87
N GLU A 335 -11.63 11.31 6.82
CA GLU A 335 -11.02 11.84 8.04
C GLU A 335 -11.85 12.99 8.66
N ALA A 336 -12.51 13.83 7.86
CA ALA A 336 -13.34 14.92 8.37
C ALA A 336 -14.56 14.39 9.14
N SER A 337 -15.27 13.43 8.56
CA SER A 337 -16.43 12.75 9.17
C SER A 337 -16.42 11.25 8.83
N PRO A 338 -15.80 10.41 9.68
CA PRO A 338 -15.76 8.96 9.44
C PRO A 338 -17.15 8.33 9.39
N THR A 339 -18.03 8.73 10.32
CA THR A 339 -19.37 8.18 10.44
C THR A 339 -20.21 8.47 9.19
N GLU A 340 -20.28 9.71 8.73
CA GLU A 340 -21.11 10.06 7.58
C GLU A 340 -20.53 9.55 6.26
N PHE A 341 -19.20 9.46 6.16
CA PHE A 341 -18.56 8.77 5.04
C PHE A 341 -19.00 7.30 4.96
N LEU A 342 -18.90 6.55 6.06
CA LEU A 342 -19.32 5.15 6.11
C LEU A 342 -20.82 5.00 5.82
N ASN A 343 -21.66 5.87 6.40
CA ASN A 343 -23.11 5.88 6.14
C ASN A 343 -23.41 6.04 4.64
N ALA A 344 -22.74 6.99 3.98
CA ALA A 344 -22.92 7.23 2.56
C ALA A 344 -22.49 6.02 1.72
N VAL A 345 -21.30 5.47 1.97
CA VAL A 345 -20.81 4.29 1.23
C VAL A 345 -21.73 3.08 1.43
N GLU A 346 -22.17 2.80 2.66
CA GLU A 346 -23.11 1.71 2.96
C GLU A 346 -24.45 1.89 2.25
N LYS A 347 -24.99 3.13 2.23
CA LYS A 347 -26.23 3.47 1.53
C LYS A 347 -26.11 3.18 0.04
N TYR A 348 -25.06 3.67 -0.62
CA TYR A 348 -24.90 3.53 -2.06
C TYR A 348 -24.47 2.13 -2.48
N LEU A 349 -23.84 1.34 -1.62
CA LEU A 349 -23.58 -0.07 -1.92
C LEU A 349 -24.84 -0.93 -1.96
N ALA A 350 -25.95 -0.48 -1.36
CA ALA A 350 -27.18 -1.24 -1.27
C ALA A 350 -28.15 -0.98 -2.44
N ILE A 351 -27.83 -0.08 -3.38
CA ILE A 351 -28.71 0.30 -4.49
C ILE A 351 -28.20 -0.20 -5.84
N ASP A 352 -29.12 -0.43 -6.78
CA ASP A 352 -28.81 -0.69 -8.18
C ASP A 352 -28.23 0.58 -8.85
N ASN A 353 -27.32 0.43 -9.83
CA ASN A 353 -26.58 1.53 -10.46
C ASN A 353 -25.79 2.41 -9.47
N SER A 354 -25.22 1.78 -8.45
CA SER A 354 -24.47 2.44 -7.40
C SER A 354 -23.35 3.36 -7.92
N PRO A 355 -23.27 4.63 -7.47
CA PRO A 355 -22.15 5.51 -7.78
C PRO A 355 -20.84 5.03 -7.17
N ILE A 356 -20.89 4.22 -6.10
CA ILE A 356 -19.71 3.58 -5.49
C ILE A 356 -19.18 2.46 -6.39
N VAL A 357 -20.07 1.63 -6.96
CA VAL A 357 -19.67 0.56 -7.89
C VAL A 357 -19.10 1.15 -9.18
N ALA A 358 -19.68 2.25 -9.67
CA ALA A 358 -19.17 2.96 -10.85
C ALA A 358 -17.72 3.45 -10.71
N LEU A 359 -17.17 3.56 -9.48
CA LEU A 359 -15.76 3.89 -9.28
C LEU A 359 -14.80 2.79 -9.77
N PHE A 360 -15.29 1.55 -9.86
CA PHE A 360 -14.51 0.37 -10.29
C PHE A 360 -14.45 0.22 -11.81
N ASP A 361 -15.20 1.03 -12.57
CA ASP A 361 -15.08 1.07 -14.02
C ASP A 361 -13.63 1.40 -14.41
N GLU A 362 -13.03 0.55 -15.26
CA GLU A 362 -11.71 0.82 -15.84
C GLU A 362 -11.86 1.58 -17.16
N GLU A 363 -11.17 2.72 -17.26
CA GLU A 363 -11.13 3.56 -18.44
C GLU A 363 -9.77 3.46 -19.13
N PRO A 364 -9.70 3.57 -20.47
CA PRO A 364 -8.44 3.59 -21.20
C PRO A 364 -7.62 4.83 -20.82
N GLY A 365 -6.47 4.62 -20.18
CA GLY A 365 -5.48 5.68 -19.95
C GLY A 365 -4.35 5.67 -20.98
N PHE A 366 -3.40 6.60 -20.85
CA PHE A 366 -2.30 6.76 -21.80
C PHE A 366 -1.32 5.57 -21.81
N LEU A 367 -0.92 5.08 -20.63
CA LEU A 367 -0.03 3.91 -20.48
C LEU A 367 -0.67 2.78 -19.70
N THR A 368 -1.48 3.12 -18.70
CA THR A 368 -2.19 2.17 -17.82
C THR A 368 -3.66 2.54 -17.76
N PRO A 369 -4.58 1.57 -17.56
CA PRO A 369 -5.97 1.88 -17.28
C PRO A 369 -6.10 2.82 -16.08
N ILE A 370 -7.13 3.66 -16.11
CA ILE A 370 -7.50 4.56 -15.03
C ILE A 370 -8.73 3.97 -14.34
N SER A 371 -8.74 3.97 -13.02
CA SER A 371 -9.93 3.66 -12.24
C SER A 371 -9.99 4.53 -11.00
N HIS A 372 -11.20 4.90 -10.59
CA HIS A 372 -11.43 5.92 -9.57
C HIS A 372 -11.63 5.34 -8.16
N HIS A 373 -11.69 4.01 -8.02
CA HIS A 373 -11.90 3.35 -6.73
C HIS A 373 -10.73 3.49 -5.73
N THR A 374 -9.51 3.80 -6.20
CA THR A 374 -8.31 3.85 -5.32
C THR A 374 -8.46 4.84 -4.17
N GLY A 375 -9.12 5.98 -4.41
CA GLY A 375 -9.41 6.97 -3.37
C GLY A 375 -10.39 6.47 -2.31
N LEU A 376 -11.37 5.65 -2.70
CA LEU A 376 -12.30 4.99 -1.78
C LEU A 376 -11.57 3.94 -0.92
N LEU A 377 -10.67 3.15 -1.50
CA LEU A 377 -9.89 2.17 -0.76
C LEU A 377 -8.99 2.83 0.28
N TRP A 378 -8.26 3.89 -0.10
CA TRP A 378 -7.46 4.67 0.85
C TRP A 378 -8.29 5.33 1.96
N ALA A 379 -9.53 5.72 1.65
CA ALA A 379 -10.44 6.26 2.65
C ALA A 379 -10.92 5.19 3.66
N LEU A 380 -11.17 3.96 3.21
CA LEU A 380 -11.55 2.85 4.08
C LEU A 380 -10.35 2.33 4.89
N GLU A 381 -9.16 2.26 4.29
CA GLU A 381 -7.89 1.98 4.99
C GLU A 381 -7.63 2.98 6.12
N ASN A 382 -7.84 4.28 5.84
CA ASN A 382 -7.74 5.34 6.84
C ASN A 382 -8.62 5.10 8.05
N ILE A 383 -9.88 4.78 7.79
CA ILE A 383 -10.89 4.58 8.82
C ILE A 383 -10.61 3.31 9.63
N ALA A 384 -10.11 2.26 8.98
CA ALA A 384 -9.76 1.00 9.63
C ALA A 384 -8.66 1.14 10.69
N TRP A 385 -7.88 2.23 10.69
CA TRP A 385 -6.91 2.50 11.77
C TRP A 385 -7.55 2.71 13.14
N LEU A 386 -8.80 3.18 13.20
CA LEU A 386 -9.51 3.46 14.45
C LEU A 386 -10.41 2.26 14.83
N PRO A 387 -10.25 1.67 16.04
CA PRO A 387 -10.97 0.46 16.43
C PRO A 387 -12.50 0.58 16.34
N GLU A 388 -13.05 1.74 16.67
CA GLU A 388 -14.49 2.01 16.65
C GLU A 388 -15.11 1.94 15.23
N TYR A 389 -14.29 2.04 14.19
CA TYR A 389 -14.73 1.99 12.79
C TYR A 389 -14.22 0.77 12.02
N LEU A 390 -13.29 0.00 12.59
CA LEU A 390 -12.66 -1.15 11.93
C LEU A 390 -13.70 -2.13 11.37
N SER A 391 -14.69 -2.51 12.17
CA SER A 391 -15.73 -3.46 11.77
C SER A 391 -16.50 -3.00 10.53
N ARG A 392 -16.97 -1.75 10.53
CA ARG A 392 -17.74 -1.19 9.40
C ARG A 392 -16.88 -1.08 8.15
N ALA A 393 -15.66 -0.55 8.27
CA ALA A 393 -14.74 -0.42 7.15
C ALA A 393 -14.41 -1.80 6.53
N ALA A 394 -14.15 -2.81 7.36
CA ALA A 394 -13.83 -4.15 6.90
C ALA A 394 -15.01 -4.84 6.19
N ILE A 395 -16.24 -4.67 6.69
CA ILE A 395 -17.45 -5.20 6.04
C ILE A 395 -17.75 -4.49 4.72
N ILE A 396 -17.47 -3.19 4.63
CA ILE A 396 -17.56 -2.47 3.34
C ILE A 396 -16.53 -3.02 2.36
N LEU A 397 -15.27 -3.17 2.77
CA LEU A 397 -14.22 -3.74 1.92
C LEU A 397 -14.53 -5.18 1.49
N SER A 398 -15.16 -5.99 2.35
CA SER A 398 -15.55 -7.35 1.99
C SER A 398 -16.64 -7.34 0.93
N ARG A 399 -17.66 -6.51 1.08
CA ARG A 399 -18.73 -6.32 0.06
C ARG A 399 -18.18 -5.78 -1.26
N LEU A 400 -17.26 -4.83 -1.20
CA LEU A 400 -16.56 -4.31 -2.38
C LEU A 400 -15.78 -5.43 -3.08
N SER A 401 -15.19 -6.37 -2.34
CA SER A 401 -14.48 -7.52 -2.91
C SER A 401 -15.42 -8.47 -3.66
N VAL A 402 -16.68 -8.60 -3.24
CA VAL A 402 -17.69 -9.44 -3.93
C VAL A 402 -18.03 -8.88 -5.32
N ILE A 403 -18.13 -7.56 -5.43
CA ILE A 403 -18.58 -6.86 -6.64
C ILE A 403 -17.43 -6.33 -7.50
N ASP A 404 -16.18 -6.54 -7.07
CA ASP A 404 -15.00 -6.12 -7.82
C ASP A 404 -14.91 -6.90 -9.15
N PRO A 405 -14.98 -6.21 -10.31
CA PRO A 405 -14.88 -6.88 -11.61
C PRO A 405 -13.45 -7.39 -11.90
N GLY A 406 -12.51 -7.13 -11.00
CA GLY A 406 -11.08 -7.33 -11.22
C GLY A 406 -10.52 -6.27 -12.16
N GLY A 407 -9.38 -6.58 -12.79
CA GLY A 407 -8.71 -5.70 -13.74
C GLY A 407 -7.22 -5.61 -13.50
N LYS A 408 -6.55 -4.57 -14.02
CA LYS A 408 -5.08 -4.52 -14.08
C LYS A 408 -4.42 -3.83 -12.89
N LEU A 409 -5.16 -3.00 -12.15
CA LEU A 409 -4.64 -2.36 -10.94
C LEU A 409 -4.53 -3.36 -9.80
N LEU A 410 -3.39 -3.35 -9.10
CA LEU A 410 -3.12 -4.19 -7.93
C LEU A 410 -3.88 -3.74 -6.66
N ASN A 411 -4.26 -2.46 -6.59
CA ASN A 411 -4.94 -1.90 -5.42
C ASN A 411 -6.42 -2.31 -5.44
N ARG A 412 -6.76 -3.45 -4.85
CA ARG A 412 -8.11 -4.01 -4.79
C ARG A 412 -8.61 -4.17 -3.35
N PRO A 413 -9.94 -4.23 -3.12
CA PRO A 413 -10.50 -4.26 -1.77
C PRO A 413 -9.96 -5.42 -0.91
N ILE A 414 -9.76 -6.61 -1.51
CA ILE A 414 -9.21 -7.79 -0.82
C ILE A 414 -7.75 -7.59 -0.36
N ASN A 415 -6.98 -6.80 -1.10
CA ASN A 415 -5.60 -6.46 -0.72
C ASN A 415 -5.60 -5.52 0.49
N SER A 416 -6.46 -4.51 0.52
CA SER A 416 -6.64 -3.64 1.71
C SER A 416 -7.03 -4.46 2.94
N LEU A 417 -7.99 -5.39 2.82
CA LEU A 417 -8.35 -6.32 3.92
C LEU A 417 -7.15 -7.15 4.39
N THR A 418 -6.40 -7.72 3.46
CA THR A 418 -5.22 -8.54 3.78
C THR A 418 -4.17 -7.73 4.53
N GLU A 419 -3.88 -6.49 4.12
CA GLU A 419 -2.90 -5.63 4.80
C GLU A 419 -3.41 -5.12 6.16
N ILE A 420 -4.72 -4.88 6.33
CA ILE A 420 -5.31 -4.47 7.62
C ILE A 420 -5.14 -5.59 8.66
N PHE A 421 -5.42 -6.85 8.29
CA PHE A 421 -5.44 -7.98 9.22
C PHE A 421 -4.16 -8.83 9.27
N LYS A 422 -3.11 -8.46 8.50
CA LYS A 422 -1.90 -9.27 8.37
C LYS A 422 -1.29 -9.60 9.74
N PRO A 423 -1.11 -10.88 10.13
CA PRO A 423 -0.77 -11.23 11.53
C PRO A 423 0.50 -10.56 12.06
N TRP A 424 1.50 -10.40 11.20
CA TRP A 424 2.83 -9.86 11.52
C TRP A 424 3.03 -8.40 11.07
N HIS A 425 2.01 -7.76 10.50
CA HIS A 425 2.05 -6.38 9.99
C HIS A 425 0.63 -5.79 9.89
N TYR A 426 -0.20 -5.99 10.91
CA TYR A 426 -1.58 -5.51 10.89
C TYR A 426 -1.59 -3.98 10.98
N GLN A 427 -2.57 -3.36 10.33
CA GLN A 427 -2.61 -1.91 10.15
C GLN A 427 -3.89 -1.30 10.69
N THR A 428 -4.03 -1.48 12.00
CA THR A 428 -5.13 -0.93 12.81
C THR A 428 -4.68 -0.79 14.27
N LEU A 429 -5.22 0.17 15.01
CA LEU A 429 -5.00 0.28 16.46
C LEU A 429 -5.84 -0.71 17.28
N ALA A 430 -6.66 -1.54 16.63
CA ALA A 430 -7.48 -2.55 17.29
C ALA A 430 -6.62 -3.66 17.90
N ASN A 431 -7.02 -4.13 19.07
CA ASN A 431 -6.35 -5.23 19.74
C ASN A 431 -6.68 -6.59 19.06
N LEU A 432 -5.97 -7.65 19.45
CA LEU A 432 -6.15 -8.99 18.88
C LEU A 432 -7.60 -9.49 18.93
N GLU A 433 -8.30 -9.32 20.06
CA GLU A 433 -9.67 -9.80 20.24
C GLU A 433 -10.63 -9.09 19.27
N GLU A 434 -10.53 -7.77 19.17
CA GLU A 434 -11.30 -6.96 18.24
C GLU A 434 -11.04 -7.37 16.78
N ARG A 435 -9.78 -7.62 16.40
CA ARG A 435 -9.43 -8.07 15.05
C ARG A 435 -10.05 -9.42 14.72
N ILE A 436 -10.00 -10.38 15.65
CA ILE A 436 -10.59 -11.71 15.48
C ILE A 436 -12.11 -11.64 15.35
N GLU A 437 -12.79 -10.83 16.16
CA GLU A 437 -14.25 -10.66 16.07
C GLU A 437 -14.68 -10.07 14.73
N VAL A 438 -13.90 -9.14 14.17
CA VAL A 438 -14.19 -8.62 12.81
C VAL A 438 -13.98 -9.71 11.76
N LEU A 439 -12.94 -10.53 11.85
CA LEU A 439 -12.75 -11.67 10.92
C LEU A 439 -13.91 -12.67 10.99
N LYS A 440 -14.41 -12.98 12.19
CA LYS A 440 -15.63 -13.81 12.37
C LYS A 440 -16.84 -13.16 11.70
N LEU A 441 -17.05 -11.87 11.91
CA LEU A 441 -18.18 -11.16 11.29
C LEU A 441 -18.11 -11.17 9.76
N ILE A 442 -16.93 -11.00 9.17
CA ILE A 442 -16.72 -11.15 7.71
C ILE A 442 -17.09 -12.57 7.29
N SER A 443 -16.66 -13.58 8.04
CA SER A 443 -16.94 -15.00 7.75
C SER A 443 -18.44 -15.36 7.80
N GLU A 444 -19.21 -14.67 8.64
CA GLU A 444 -20.66 -14.82 8.70
C GLU A 444 -21.38 -14.13 7.53
N LYS A 445 -20.86 -12.98 7.09
CA LYS A 445 -21.51 -12.12 6.09
C LYS A 445 -21.17 -12.50 4.65
N GLU A 446 -19.89 -12.77 4.37
CA GLU A 446 -19.33 -12.95 3.03
C GLU A 446 -18.35 -14.13 3.00
N LYS A 447 -18.88 -15.37 3.01
CA LYS A 447 -18.08 -16.60 3.20
C LYS A 447 -16.94 -16.78 2.20
N GLU A 448 -17.18 -16.56 0.91
CA GLU A 448 -16.15 -16.76 -0.13
C GLU A 448 -15.01 -15.74 -0.02
N ILE A 449 -15.35 -14.49 0.31
CA ILE A 449 -14.36 -13.43 0.57
C ILE A 449 -13.59 -13.72 1.85
N ALA A 450 -14.30 -14.16 2.91
CA ALA A 450 -13.67 -14.57 4.15
C ALA A 450 -12.69 -15.73 3.94
N TRP A 451 -13.08 -16.74 3.16
CA TRP A 451 -12.19 -17.86 2.82
C TRP A 451 -10.91 -17.36 2.15
N THR A 452 -11.04 -16.51 1.14
CA THR A 452 -9.90 -15.93 0.41
C THR A 452 -9.00 -15.11 1.32
N LEU A 453 -9.59 -14.26 2.18
CA LEU A 453 -8.87 -13.46 3.16
C LEU A 453 -8.15 -14.35 4.18
N LEU A 454 -8.86 -15.27 4.84
CA LEU A 454 -8.29 -16.09 5.91
C LEU A 454 -7.14 -16.97 5.40
N CYS A 455 -7.26 -17.54 4.20
CA CYS A 455 -6.16 -18.27 3.55
C CYS A 455 -4.95 -17.37 3.26
N SER A 456 -5.15 -16.07 2.98
CA SER A 456 -4.06 -15.11 2.79
C SER A 456 -3.35 -14.72 4.10
N LEU A 457 -4.05 -14.89 5.24
CA LEU A 457 -3.52 -14.64 6.59
C LEU A 457 -2.81 -15.85 7.21
N LEU A 458 -2.83 -17.02 6.57
CA LEU A 458 -2.08 -18.19 7.03
C LEU A 458 -0.56 -17.96 6.94
N PRO A 459 0.25 -18.71 7.73
CA PRO A 459 1.70 -18.58 7.72
C PRO A 459 2.29 -18.76 6.32
N ARG A 460 3.15 -17.81 5.90
CA ARG A 460 3.88 -17.89 4.61
C ARG A 460 5.35 -17.55 4.80
N TYR A 461 6.21 -18.28 4.08
CA TYR A 461 7.63 -17.95 3.97
C TYR A 461 7.81 -16.71 3.07
N HIS A 462 8.60 -15.73 3.53
CA HIS A 462 8.96 -14.51 2.78
C HIS A 462 7.81 -13.57 2.39
N GLY A 463 6.81 -13.40 3.26
CA GLY A 463 5.75 -12.41 3.04
C GLY A 463 6.28 -10.96 2.98
N ILE A 464 5.68 -10.14 2.12
CA ILE A 464 5.90 -8.69 2.06
C ILE A 464 4.66 -7.98 2.60
N GLY A 465 4.87 -6.94 3.41
CA GLY A 465 3.83 -6.09 3.98
C GLY A 465 3.89 -4.72 3.30
N HIS A 466 2.73 -4.16 3.00
CA HIS A 466 2.62 -2.85 2.36
C HIS A 466 1.86 -1.90 3.28
N PRO A 467 2.42 -0.74 3.66
CA PRO A 467 1.72 0.25 4.46
C PRO A 467 0.39 0.68 3.84
N THR A 468 -0.69 0.70 4.63
CA THR A 468 -2.00 1.20 4.24
C THR A 468 -2.07 2.71 4.45
N HIS A 469 -3.05 3.36 3.83
CA HIS A 469 -3.24 4.79 4.02
C HIS A 469 -3.61 5.10 5.49
N LYS A 470 -3.03 6.20 6.02
CA LYS A 470 -3.18 6.64 7.42
C LYS A 470 -3.83 8.02 7.51
N MET A 471 -4.67 8.21 8.53
CA MET A 471 -5.18 9.54 8.89
C MET A 471 -4.03 10.45 9.33
N ARG A 472 -4.17 11.75 9.09
CA ARG A 472 -3.12 12.73 9.40
C ARG A 472 -3.26 13.32 10.80
N TRP A 473 -4.46 13.79 11.15
CA TRP A 473 -4.77 14.57 12.36
C TRP A 473 -5.47 13.75 13.44
N ARG A 474 -6.40 12.84 13.09
CA ARG A 474 -7.11 12.02 14.11
C ARG A 474 -6.19 11.10 14.90
N ILE A 475 -5.21 10.50 14.24
CA ILE A 475 -4.21 9.61 14.87
C ILE A 475 -2.88 10.34 15.17
N PHE A 476 -2.88 11.67 15.18
CA PHE A 476 -1.66 12.46 15.34
C PHE A 476 -0.91 12.10 16.63
N ASN A 477 -1.65 12.02 17.74
CA ASN A 477 -1.12 11.69 19.07
C ASN A 477 -1.09 10.19 19.40
N GLN A 478 -1.46 9.32 18.46
CA GLN A 478 -1.46 7.87 18.69
C GLN A 478 -0.07 7.29 18.42
N SER A 479 0.36 6.37 19.29
CA SER A 479 1.53 5.54 19.02
C SER A 479 1.16 4.48 17.99
N LEU A 480 1.86 4.48 16.87
CA LEU A 480 1.67 3.49 15.80
C LEU A 480 2.69 2.34 15.88
N GLU A 481 3.74 2.50 16.70
CA GLU A 481 4.66 1.41 17.05
C GLU A 481 3.94 0.46 18.00
N MET A 482 3.32 -0.57 17.45
CA MET A 482 2.80 -1.69 18.22
C MET A 482 3.84 -2.81 18.15
N PRO A 483 4.49 -3.18 19.27
CA PRO A 483 5.43 -4.28 19.28
C PRO A 483 4.69 -5.59 18.99
N ILE A 484 4.77 -6.06 17.75
CA ILE A 484 4.13 -7.32 17.35
C ILE A 484 4.92 -8.47 17.98
N THR A 485 4.25 -9.25 18.83
CA THR A 485 4.86 -10.39 19.50
C THR A 485 4.67 -11.67 18.67
N TYR A 486 5.64 -12.58 18.72
CA TYR A 486 5.47 -13.93 18.13
C TYR A 486 4.24 -14.65 18.68
N LYS A 487 3.92 -14.43 19.96
CA LYS A 487 2.71 -14.96 20.57
C LYS A 487 1.45 -14.46 19.86
N GLU A 488 1.31 -13.15 19.67
CA GLU A 488 0.14 -12.57 19.00
C GLU A 488 0.02 -13.05 17.54
N ILE A 489 1.15 -13.22 16.84
CA ILE A 489 1.17 -13.81 15.50
C ILE A 489 0.60 -15.23 15.53
N TRP A 490 1.07 -16.08 16.45
CA TRP A 490 0.61 -17.46 16.57
C TRP A 490 -0.84 -17.57 17.04
N ASP A 491 -1.26 -16.72 17.97
CA ASP A 491 -2.64 -16.65 18.45
C ASP A 491 -3.58 -16.22 17.31
N THR A 492 -3.14 -15.28 16.46
CA THR A 492 -3.87 -14.89 15.24
C THR A 492 -3.98 -16.07 14.26
N HIS A 493 -2.90 -16.79 13.97
CA HIS A 493 -2.94 -17.95 13.08
C HIS A 493 -3.88 -19.05 13.61
N THR A 494 -3.82 -19.33 14.91
CA THR A 494 -4.70 -20.31 15.57
C THR A 494 -6.17 -19.94 15.37
N ALA A 495 -6.53 -18.67 15.63
CA ALA A 495 -7.89 -18.18 15.45
C ALA A 495 -8.33 -18.21 13.97
N VAL A 496 -7.45 -17.83 13.04
CA VAL A 496 -7.72 -17.90 11.60
C VAL A 496 -8.02 -19.33 11.16
N VAL A 497 -7.22 -20.32 11.61
CA VAL A 497 -7.47 -21.73 11.32
C VAL A 497 -8.85 -22.15 11.86
N GLU A 498 -9.19 -21.80 13.10
CA GLU A 498 -10.49 -22.13 13.68
C GLU A 498 -11.67 -21.54 12.88
N ILE A 499 -11.55 -20.29 12.41
CA ILE A 499 -12.57 -19.65 11.58
C ILE A 499 -12.67 -20.36 10.21
N ILE A 500 -11.55 -20.64 9.54
CA ILE A 500 -11.53 -21.36 8.26
C ILE A 500 -12.28 -22.70 8.36
N LEU A 501 -11.98 -23.49 9.40
CA LEU A 501 -12.63 -24.78 9.60
C LEU A 501 -14.15 -24.66 9.81
N SER A 502 -14.61 -23.55 10.38
CA SER A 502 -16.04 -23.30 10.62
C SER A 502 -16.83 -22.90 9.37
N ILE A 503 -16.16 -22.33 8.35
CA ILE A 503 -16.81 -21.88 7.10
C ILE A 503 -16.60 -22.81 5.91
N PHE A 504 -15.82 -23.89 6.08
CA PHE A 504 -15.53 -24.88 5.05
C PHE A 504 -16.81 -25.42 4.37
N ASN A 505 -16.86 -25.36 3.05
CA ASN A 505 -18.07 -25.64 2.27
C ASN A 505 -18.19 -27.10 1.77
N ASN A 506 -17.30 -28.00 2.20
CA ASN A 506 -17.20 -29.39 1.70
C ASN A 506 -16.88 -29.50 0.19
N SER A 507 -16.29 -28.48 -0.42
CA SER A 507 -15.78 -28.56 -1.78
C SER A 507 -14.41 -29.23 -1.83
N GLU A 508 -14.18 -29.92 -2.94
CA GLU A 508 -12.90 -30.55 -3.24
C GLU A 508 -11.76 -29.52 -3.38
N THR A 509 -12.08 -28.34 -3.92
CA THR A 509 -11.15 -27.23 -4.11
C THR A 509 -10.65 -26.66 -2.79
N GLU A 510 -11.56 -26.42 -1.84
CA GLU A 510 -11.18 -25.95 -0.49
C GLU A 510 -10.39 -27.03 0.26
N LEU A 511 -10.78 -28.30 0.12
CA LEU A 511 -10.03 -29.41 0.72
C LEU A 511 -8.59 -29.44 0.20
N SER A 512 -8.42 -29.30 -1.11
CA SER A 512 -7.09 -29.22 -1.73
C SER A 512 -6.28 -28.05 -1.19
N GLN A 513 -6.87 -26.87 -1.00
CA GLN A 513 -6.19 -25.70 -0.46
C GLN A 513 -5.77 -25.91 1.01
N LEU A 514 -6.64 -26.46 1.85
CA LEU A 514 -6.30 -26.77 3.25
C LEU A 514 -5.15 -27.75 3.38
N ILE A 515 -5.12 -28.78 2.51
CA ILE A 515 -4.02 -29.74 2.48
C ILE A 515 -2.71 -29.03 2.14
N ASP A 516 -2.71 -28.17 1.12
CA ASP A 516 -1.50 -27.46 0.69
C ASP A 516 -0.97 -26.52 1.78
N GLU A 517 -1.85 -25.77 2.44
CA GLU A 517 -1.46 -24.82 3.50
C GLU A 517 -1.09 -25.49 4.82
N SER A 518 -1.56 -26.72 5.08
CA SER A 518 -1.36 -27.42 6.37
C SER A 518 0.11 -27.59 6.78
N VAL A 519 1.03 -27.71 5.81
CA VAL A 519 2.46 -27.91 6.07
C VAL A 519 3.14 -26.67 6.63
N ASN A 520 2.55 -25.48 6.40
CA ASN A 520 3.06 -24.19 6.88
C ASN A 520 2.60 -23.88 8.31
N LEU A 521 1.64 -24.64 8.85
CA LEU A 521 1.06 -24.40 10.17
C LEU A 521 1.96 -24.86 11.32
N SER A 522 1.66 -24.33 12.51
CA SER A 522 2.23 -24.86 13.75
C SER A 522 1.84 -26.34 13.93
N PRO A 523 2.62 -27.17 14.65
CA PRO A 523 2.26 -28.58 14.86
C PRO A 523 0.86 -28.77 15.47
N ASN A 524 0.44 -27.89 16.37
CA ASN A 524 -0.87 -27.95 17.01
C ASN A 524 -2.01 -27.60 16.05
N ASP A 525 -1.85 -26.55 15.24
CA ASP A 525 -2.87 -26.15 14.27
C ASP A 525 -2.94 -27.11 13.09
N ARG A 526 -1.79 -27.66 12.69
CA ARG A 526 -1.71 -28.76 11.71
C ARG A 526 -2.46 -29.99 12.23
N ASP A 527 -2.27 -30.38 13.49
CA ASP A 527 -3.00 -31.50 14.08
C ASP A 527 -4.52 -31.28 14.12
N LYS A 528 -4.96 -30.08 14.53
CA LYS A 528 -6.38 -29.68 14.48
C LYS A 528 -6.95 -29.78 13.06
N LEU A 529 -6.26 -29.20 12.08
CA LEU A 529 -6.68 -29.19 10.67
C LEU A 529 -6.74 -30.60 10.10
N LEU A 530 -5.71 -31.43 10.31
CA LEU A 530 -5.70 -32.80 9.79
C LEU A 530 -6.79 -33.66 10.45
N SER A 531 -7.04 -33.48 11.74
CA SER A 531 -8.14 -34.17 12.44
C SER A 531 -9.50 -33.76 11.89
N PHE A 532 -9.67 -32.47 11.57
CA PHE A 532 -10.87 -31.99 10.90
C PHE A 532 -11.02 -32.63 9.51
N ILE A 533 -9.97 -32.61 8.68
CA ILE A 533 -9.98 -33.22 7.34
C ILE A 533 -10.41 -34.68 7.45
N GLU A 534 -9.76 -35.48 8.31
CA GLU A 534 -10.09 -36.89 8.54
C GLU A 534 -11.57 -37.12 8.84
N SER A 535 -12.21 -36.21 9.59
CA SER A 535 -13.62 -36.29 9.94
C SER A 535 -14.60 -35.95 8.80
N ILE A 536 -14.15 -35.21 7.78
CA ILE A 536 -15.00 -34.71 6.68
C ILE A 536 -14.72 -35.36 5.32
N LEU A 537 -13.66 -36.17 5.17
CA LEU A 537 -13.27 -36.80 3.89
C LEU A 537 -14.45 -37.48 3.17
N VAL A 538 -15.28 -38.22 3.90
CA VAL A 538 -16.42 -38.98 3.35
C VAL A 538 -17.52 -38.05 2.80
N LYS A 539 -17.55 -36.79 3.22
CA LYS A 539 -18.54 -35.79 2.79
C LYS A 539 -18.12 -35.03 1.53
N VAL A 540 -16.85 -35.10 1.12
CA VAL A 540 -16.31 -34.34 0.00
C VAL A 540 -16.25 -35.22 -1.25
N THR A 541 -17.10 -34.91 -2.22
CA THR A 541 -17.09 -35.59 -3.52
C THR A 541 -15.81 -35.25 -4.28
N GLN A 542 -15.06 -36.28 -4.70
CA GLN A 542 -13.88 -36.14 -5.56
C GLN A 542 -14.29 -36.18 -7.03
N ALA A 543 -14.54 -35.02 -7.63
CA ALA A 543 -14.87 -34.90 -9.06
C ALA A 543 -13.60 -34.91 -9.93
N ASN A 544 -12.55 -34.20 -9.50
CA ASN A 544 -11.30 -34.03 -10.27
C ASN A 544 -10.07 -34.59 -9.56
N TYR A 545 -10.22 -35.16 -8.36
CA TYR A 545 -9.13 -35.67 -7.52
C TYR A 545 -7.99 -34.66 -7.26
N SER A 546 -8.29 -33.37 -7.27
CA SER A 546 -7.40 -32.26 -6.94
C SER A 546 -6.78 -32.40 -5.55
N ALA A 547 -7.57 -32.73 -4.52
CA ALA A 547 -7.06 -32.98 -3.18
C ALA A 547 -6.06 -34.15 -3.15
N TRP A 548 -6.36 -35.24 -3.87
CA TRP A 548 -5.45 -36.38 -4.03
C TRP A 548 -4.17 -36.01 -4.78
N HIS A 549 -4.27 -35.24 -5.86
CA HIS A 549 -3.12 -34.72 -6.59
C HIS A 549 -2.25 -33.78 -5.76
N THR A 550 -2.85 -32.97 -4.90
CA THR A 550 -2.12 -32.09 -3.97
C THR A 550 -1.36 -32.90 -2.93
N LEU A 551 -1.99 -33.91 -2.31
CA LEU A 551 -1.31 -34.85 -1.39
C LEU A 551 -0.13 -35.55 -2.07
N ARG A 552 -0.33 -36.03 -3.31
CA ARG A 552 0.73 -36.67 -4.10
C ARG A 552 1.94 -35.76 -4.27
N LYS A 553 1.71 -34.51 -4.70
CA LYS A 553 2.77 -33.51 -4.90
C LYS A 553 3.46 -33.13 -3.60
N LEU A 554 2.69 -32.96 -2.53
CA LEU A 554 3.20 -32.67 -1.19
C LEU A 554 4.12 -33.79 -0.72
N LEU A 555 3.65 -35.04 -0.72
CA LEU A 555 4.44 -36.21 -0.32
C LEU A 555 5.71 -36.35 -1.15
N SER A 556 5.60 -36.22 -2.49
CA SER A 556 6.75 -36.23 -3.40
C SER A 556 7.78 -35.17 -3.02
N LYS A 557 7.34 -33.92 -2.84
CA LYS A 557 8.21 -32.77 -2.51
C LYS A 557 8.93 -33.00 -1.19
N HIS A 558 8.22 -33.37 -0.13
CA HIS A 558 8.82 -33.56 1.19
C HIS A 558 9.77 -34.76 1.24
N ARG A 559 9.40 -35.92 0.68
CA ARG A 559 10.26 -37.12 0.67
C ARG A 559 11.45 -37.01 -0.27
N SER A 560 11.39 -36.13 -1.28
CA SER A 560 12.52 -35.87 -2.18
C SER A 560 13.60 -34.98 -1.55
N TYR A 561 13.25 -34.18 -0.54
CA TYR A 561 14.15 -33.23 0.14
C TYR A 561 14.08 -33.38 1.67
N PRO A 562 14.36 -34.56 2.23
CA PRO A 562 14.18 -34.83 3.65
C PRO A 562 15.08 -33.98 4.57
N ASP A 563 16.19 -33.46 4.03
CA ASP A 563 17.16 -32.66 4.78
C ASP A 563 16.89 -31.13 4.71
N ALA A 564 15.82 -30.70 4.02
CA ALA A 564 15.49 -29.28 3.90
C ALA A 564 14.75 -28.76 5.13
N GLU A 565 15.02 -27.52 5.55
CA GLU A 565 14.40 -26.92 6.76
C GLU A 565 12.87 -26.83 6.69
N TRP A 566 12.32 -26.62 5.50
CA TRP A 566 10.87 -26.58 5.27
C TRP A 566 10.23 -27.98 5.21
N SER A 567 11.02 -29.05 5.18
CA SER A 567 10.49 -30.40 5.01
C SER A 567 9.98 -30.98 6.33
N LEU A 568 8.73 -31.47 6.32
CA LEU A 568 8.19 -32.25 7.42
C LEU A 568 8.95 -33.58 7.60
N PRO A 569 9.09 -34.05 8.85
CA PRO A 569 9.68 -35.35 9.15
C PRO A 569 8.74 -36.50 8.73
N GLU A 570 9.32 -37.66 8.43
CA GLU A 570 8.57 -38.84 7.97
C GLU A 570 7.46 -39.26 8.96
N ALA A 571 7.68 -39.07 10.26
CA ALA A 571 6.68 -39.36 11.30
C ALA A 571 5.36 -38.58 11.11
N GLU A 572 5.43 -37.38 10.54
CA GLU A 572 4.25 -36.56 10.23
C GLU A 572 3.68 -36.90 8.85
N LEU A 573 4.55 -37.19 7.87
CA LEU A 573 4.14 -37.53 6.50
C LEU A 573 3.28 -38.80 6.42
N ILE A 574 3.44 -39.75 7.36
CA ILE A 574 2.59 -40.95 7.47
C ILE A 574 1.10 -40.58 7.54
N ARG A 575 0.74 -39.48 8.19
CA ARG A 575 -0.66 -39.05 8.29
C ARG A 575 -1.20 -38.57 6.93
N TYR A 576 -0.41 -37.78 6.20
CA TYR A 576 -0.71 -37.36 4.84
C TYR A 576 -0.81 -38.55 3.87
N GLU A 577 0.07 -39.54 4.01
CA GLU A 577 0.04 -40.75 3.20
C GLU A 577 -1.24 -41.57 3.43
N LYS A 578 -1.72 -41.66 4.67
CA LYS A 578 -3.03 -42.29 4.94
C LYS A 578 -4.16 -41.55 4.20
N LEU A 579 -4.17 -40.22 4.24
CA LEU A 579 -5.14 -39.41 3.49
C LEU A 579 -5.04 -39.66 1.99
N TYR A 580 -3.81 -39.78 1.46
CA TYR A 580 -3.57 -40.06 0.05
C TYR A 580 -4.20 -41.39 -0.39
N TRP A 581 -4.06 -42.44 0.42
CA TRP A 581 -4.67 -43.74 0.12
C TRP A 581 -6.20 -43.72 0.25
N VAL A 582 -6.76 -42.97 1.21
CA VAL A 582 -8.21 -42.82 1.36
C VAL A 582 -8.84 -42.06 0.19
N LEU A 583 -8.16 -41.03 -0.33
CA LEU A 583 -8.64 -40.21 -1.45
C LEU A 583 -8.26 -40.78 -2.83
N GLN A 584 -7.62 -41.94 -2.88
CA GLN A 584 -7.21 -42.55 -4.13
C GLN A 584 -8.43 -42.81 -5.03
N PRO A 585 -8.39 -42.45 -6.33
CA PRO A 585 -9.44 -42.83 -7.27
C PRO A 585 -9.68 -44.32 -7.25
N GLU A 586 -10.93 -44.77 -7.33
CA GLU A 586 -11.24 -46.19 -7.48
C GLU A 586 -11.01 -46.66 -8.93
N ASP A 587 -11.21 -45.78 -9.90
CA ASP A 587 -11.10 -46.09 -11.31
C ASP A 587 -9.64 -46.15 -11.79
N GLU A 588 -9.31 -47.20 -12.54
CA GLU A 588 -7.96 -47.47 -13.03
C GLU A 588 -7.42 -46.38 -13.96
N ILE A 589 -8.31 -45.61 -14.61
CA ILE A 589 -7.92 -44.53 -15.51
C ILE A 589 -7.35 -43.37 -14.69
N ASN A 590 -8.10 -42.78 -13.76
CA ASN A 590 -7.64 -41.65 -12.96
C ASN A 590 -6.47 -42.03 -12.03
N LYS A 591 -6.37 -43.29 -11.59
CA LYS A 591 -5.19 -43.79 -10.86
C LYS A 591 -3.89 -43.67 -11.66
N SER A 592 -3.96 -43.76 -12.99
CA SER A 592 -2.78 -43.93 -13.85
C SER A 592 -2.53 -42.79 -14.84
N ILE A 593 -3.58 -42.11 -15.30
CA ILE A 593 -3.53 -41.17 -16.43
C ILE A 593 -2.64 -39.95 -16.13
N TRP A 594 -2.65 -39.48 -14.88
CA TRP A 594 -1.85 -38.34 -14.41
C TRP A 594 -0.34 -38.55 -14.61
N MET A 595 0.14 -39.80 -14.67
CA MET A 595 1.57 -40.10 -14.89
C MET A 595 2.08 -39.63 -16.26
N PHE A 596 1.17 -39.30 -17.18
CA PHE A 596 1.46 -38.84 -18.53
C PHE A 596 1.29 -37.32 -18.69
N ASP A 597 1.03 -36.58 -17.61
CA ASP A 597 0.88 -35.11 -17.68
C ASP A 597 2.20 -34.35 -17.50
N ASP A 598 3.22 -35.01 -16.98
CA ASP A 598 4.56 -34.46 -16.76
C ASP A 598 5.61 -35.45 -17.27
N TYR A 599 6.76 -34.96 -17.72
CA TYR A 599 7.92 -35.80 -18.01
C TYR A 599 8.43 -36.53 -16.76
N ARG A 600 8.42 -35.86 -15.60
CA ARG A 600 8.82 -36.38 -14.28
C ARG A 600 7.64 -36.32 -13.30
N PRO A 601 6.72 -37.30 -13.35
CA PRO A 601 5.59 -37.37 -12.45
C PRO A 601 6.03 -37.44 -10.98
N ASP A 602 5.42 -36.58 -10.15
CA ASP A 602 5.57 -36.60 -8.69
C ASP A 602 4.93 -37.85 -8.09
N PHE A 603 5.75 -38.81 -7.65
CA PHE A 603 5.28 -40.00 -6.95
C PHE A 603 5.31 -39.79 -5.44
N PRO A 604 4.31 -40.32 -4.69
CA PRO A 604 4.19 -40.08 -3.25
C PRO A 604 5.37 -40.63 -2.43
N GLU A 605 6.16 -41.56 -2.96
CA GLU A 605 7.38 -42.05 -2.30
C GLU A 605 8.55 -41.06 -2.40
N GLY A 606 8.46 -40.05 -3.28
CA GLY A 606 9.52 -39.10 -3.57
C GLY A 606 10.73 -39.73 -4.28
N SER A 607 11.73 -38.91 -4.55
CA SER A 607 12.99 -39.33 -5.14
C SER A 607 14.12 -38.52 -4.52
N VAL A 608 14.89 -39.13 -3.62
CA VAL A 608 16.01 -38.45 -2.97
C VAL A 608 17.06 -38.10 -4.03
N TYR A 609 17.05 -36.85 -4.49
CA TYR A 609 17.81 -36.37 -5.67
C TYR A 609 19.33 -36.55 -5.56
N LYS A 610 19.86 -36.82 -4.35
CA LYS A 610 21.28 -37.10 -4.12
C LYS A 610 21.67 -38.58 -4.15
N LYS A 611 20.70 -39.51 -4.16
CA LYS A 611 20.95 -40.96 -4.00
C LYS A 611 20.64 -41.80 -5.24
N VAL A 612 19.88 -41.28 -6.19
CA VAL A 612 19.42 -42.04 -7.36
C VAL A 612 19.78 -41.27 -8.63
N SER A 613 20.37 -41.94 -9.61
CA SER A 613 20.70 -41.32 -10.90
C SER A 613 19.44 -40.98 -11.70
N HIS A 614 19.54 -40.01 -12.60
CA HIS A 614 18.42 -39.66 -13.48
C HIS A 614 17.93 -40.84 -14.35
N ASP A 615 18.84 -41.73 -14.75
CA ASP A 615 18.50 -42.91 -15.55
C ASP A 615 17.73 -43.96 -14.74
N GLU A 616 18.09 -44.18 -13.48
CA GLU A 616 17.37 -45.09 -12.58
C GLU A 616 15.97 -44.56 -12.27
N GLN A 617 15.83 -43.27 -11.99
CA GLN A 617 14.52 -42.63 -11.80
C GLN A 617 13.65 -42.82 -13.04
N ARG A 618 14.20 -42.57 -14.25
CA ARG A 618 13.46 -42.76 -15.50
C ARG A 618 13.00 -44.20 -15.69
N LYS A 619 13.82 -45.20 -15.34
CA LYS A 619 13.43 -46.61 -15.41
C LYS A 619 12.24 -46.92 -14.51
N VAL A 620 12.27 -46.47 -13.25
CA VAL A 620 11.16 -46.68 -12.30
C VAL A 620 9.87 -46.02 -12.80
N ILE A 621 9.95 -44.78 -13.29
CA ILE A 621 8.79 -44.07 -13.86
C ILE A 621 8.21 -44.85 -15.05
N ASN A 622 9.06 -45.31 -15.97
CA ASN A 622 8.63 -46.04 -17.15
C ASN A 622 7.98 -47.40 -16.81
N VAL A 623 8.48 -48.10 -15.79
CA VAL A 623 7.86 -49.34 -15.29
C VAL A 623 6.44 -49.07 -14.81
N ARG A 624 6.25 -48.06 -13.94
CA ARG A 624 4.93 -47.69 -13.41
C ARG A 624 3.97 -47.24 -14.51
N ARG A 625 4.44 -46.43 -15.46
CA ARG A 625 3.65 -46.03 -16.64
C ARG A 625 3.20 -47.22 -17.46
N LYS A 626 4.12 -48.18 -17.71
CA LYS A 626 3.80 -49.39 -18.46
C LYS A 626 2.76 -50.25 -17.72
N GLU A 627 2.92 -50.44 -16.42
CA GLU A 627 1.97 -51.19 -15.59
C GLU A 627 0.58 -50.54 -15.60
N GLY A 628 0.50 -49.24 -15.32
CA GLY A 628 -0.77 -48.50 -15.31
C GLY A 628 -1.46 -48.50 -16.67
N LEU A 629 -0.71 -48.25 -17.75
CA LEU A 629 -1.25 -48.26 -19.11
C LEU A 629 -1.68 -49.67 -19.55
N ASN A 630 -0.95 -50.70 -19.15
CA ASN A 630 -1.33 -52.08 -19.42
C ASN A 630 -2.63 -52.47 -18.71
N ASN A 631 -2.84 -52.01 -17.48
CA ASN A 631 -4.10 -52.22 -16.76
C ASN A 631 -5.28 -51.54 -17.45
N ILE A 632 -5.11 -50.29 -17.91
CA ILE A 632 -6.16 -49.59 -18.67
C ILE A 632 -6.47 -50.35 -19.97
N TYR A 633 -5.44 -50.72 -20.72
CA TYR A 633 -5.61 -51.46 -21.97
C TYR A 633 -6.32 -52.80 -21.77
N THR A 634 -5.93 -53.57 -20.75
CA THR A 634 -6.52 -54.89 -20.46
C THR A 634 -7.99 -54.79 -20.04
N ASN A 635 -8.36 -53.75 -19.29
CA ASN A 635 -9.71 -53.60 -18.76
C ASN A 635 -10.69 -52.89 -19.71
N PHE A 636 -10.21 -51.98 -20.56
CA PHE A 636 -11.06 -51.12 -21.39
C PHE A 636 -10.78 -51.18 -22.89
N GLY A 637 -9.70 -51.86 -23.30
CA GLY A 637 -9.33 -52.06 -24.71
C GLY A 637 -8.79 -50.82 -25.42
N ILE A 638 -8.42 -51.01 -26.69
CA ILE A 638 -7.76 -49.98 -27.51
C ILE A 638 -8.64 -48.75 -27.78
N ALA A 639 -9.96 -48.93 -27.89
CA ALA A 639 -10.88 -47.81 -28.14
C ALA A 639 -10.78 -46.77 -27.02
N LYS A 640 -10.72 -47.21 -25.76
CA LYS A 640 -10.59 -46.29 -24.63
C LYS A 640 -9.22 -45.59 -24.60
N ILE A 641 -8.15 -46.28 -24.99
CA ILE A 641 -6.82 -45.67 -25.13
C ILE A 641 -6.86 -44.52 -26.13
N LYS A 642 -7.52 -44.71 -27.28
CA LYS A 642 -7.69 -43.67 -28.30
C LYS A 642 -8.43 -42.45 -27.74
N ASP A 643 -9.50 -42.67 -26.97
CA ASP A 643 -10.29 -41.59 -26.37
C ASP A 643 -9.49 -40.74 -25.36
N LEU A 644 -8.48 -41.33 -24.71
CA LEU A 644 -7.69 -40.65 -23.67
C LEU A 644 -6.61 -39.73 -24.24
N ILE A 645 -6.21 -39.88 -25.51
CA ILE A 645 -5.06 -39.15 -26.10
C ILE A 645 -5.22 -37.63 -25.95
N SER A 646 -6.43 -37.11 -26.21
CA SER A 646 -6.72 -35.67 -26.15
C SER A 646 -6.82 -35.10 -24.73
N SER A 647 -6.85 -35.97 -23.71
CA SER A 647 -6.98 -35.56 -22.30
C SER A 647 -5.63 -35.47 -21.57
N ILE A 648 -4.53 -35.86 -22.22
CA ILE A 648 -3.20 -36.00 -21.62
C ILE A 648 -2.29 -34.83 -22.05
N LYS A 649 -1.49 -34.28 -21.12
CA LYS A 649 -0.59 -33.15 -21.44
C LYS A 649 0.69 -33.54 -22.16
N GLN A 650 1.15 -34.79 -22.06
CA GLN A 650 2.35 -35.32 -22.76
C GLN A 650 2.02 -36.54 -23.65
N PRO A 651 1.31 -36.36 -24.78
CA PRO A 651 0.84 -37.45 -25.63
C PRO A 651 1.97 -38.36 -26.16
N TRP A 652 3.17 -37.82 -26.39
CA TRP A 652 4.30 -38.62 -26.86
C TRP A 652 4.76 -39.65 -25.82
N ILE A 653 4.75 -39.33 -24.52
CA ILE A 653 5.11 -40.29 -23.47
C ILE A 653 4.11 -41.44 -23.45
N PHE A 654 2.84 -41.11 -23.64
CA PHE A 654 1.75 -42.08 -23.72
C PHE A 654 1.94 -43.02 -24.92
N GLY A 655 2.29 -42.47 -26.08
CA GLY A 655 2.60 -43.22 -27.30
C GLY A 655 3.82 -44.14 -27.16
N ASP A 656 4.94 -43.59 -26.65
CA ASP A 656 6.16 -44.36 -26.37
C ASP A 656 5.88 -45.55 -25.45
N THR A 657 5.09 -45.33 -24.38
CA THR A 657 4.76 -46.37 -23.41
C THR A 657 3.86 -47.45 -24.04
N LEU A 658 2.86 -47.05 -24.83
CA LEU A 658 1.91 -47.97 -25.47
C LEU A 658 2.59 -48.94 -26.45
N ALA A 659 3.67 -48.50 -27.11
CA ALA A 659 4.45 -49.33 -28.03
C ALA A 659 5.04 -50.58 -27.38
N TYR A 660 5.29 -50.56 -26.07
CA TYR A 660 5.74 -51.74 -25.31
C TYR A 660 4.62 -52.72 -24.95
N ILE A 661 3.36 -52.37 -25.21
CA ILE A 661 2.16 -53.11 -24.75
C ILE A 661 1.42 -53.72 -25.95
N ILE A 662 1.15 -52.92 -27.00
CA ILE A 662 0.37 -53.37 -28.15
C ILE A 662 1.21 -54.28 -29.04
N ILE A 663 0.67 -55.47 -29.34
CA ILE A 663 1.28 -56.46 -30.24
C ILE A 663 0.35 -56.77 -31.43
N ASP A 664 -0.96 -56.62 -31.24
CA ASP A 664 -1.96 -56.91 -32.27
C ASP A 664 -1.81 -55.96 -33.48
N GLU A 665 -1.71 -56.56 -34.67
CA GLU A 665 -1.46 -55.83 -35.91
C GLU A 665 -2.65 -54.96 -36.33
N VAL A 666 -3.88 -55.39 -36.07
CA VAL A 666 -5.09 -54.62 -36.41
C VAL A 666 -5.16 -53.37 -35.54
N GLU A 667 -4.83 -53.49 -34.25
CA GLU A 667 -4.77 -52.35 -33.33
C GLU A 667 -3.66 -51.36 -33.72
N VAL A 668 -2.47 -51.83 -34.12
CA VAL A 668 -1.40 -50.99 -34.66
C VAL A 668 -1.87 -50.18 -35.87
N LEU A 669 -2.51 -50.84 -36.84
CA LEU A 669 -3.03 -50.17 -38.03
C LEU A 669 -4.09 -49.13 -37.66
N SER A 670 -4.93 -49.45 -36.67
CA SER A 670 -5.95 -48.52 -36.16
C SER A 670 -5.34 -47.29 -35.49
N LEU A 671 -4.19 -47.38 -34.81
CA LEU A 671 -3.52 -46.22 -34.22
C LEU A 671 -2.88 -45.33 -35.29
N CYS A 672 -2.45 -45.93 -36.41
CA CYS A 672 -1.88 -45.19 -37.53
C CYS A 672 -2.88 -44.25 -38.25
N GLU A 673 -4.18 -44.38 -37.98
CA GLU A 673 -5.20 -43.43 -38.45
C GLU A 673 -4.92 -42.00 -37.97
N PHE A 674 -4.28 -41.84 -36.81
CA PHE A 674 -3.89 -40.55 -36.24
C PHE A 674 -2.80 -39.81 -37.04
N LEU A 675 -2.11 -40.48 -37.99
CA LEU A 675 -1.18 -39.82 -38.91
C LEU A 675 -1.87 -38.81 -39.85
N ASN A 676 -3.20 -38.89 -39.98
CA ASN A 676 -4.01 -37.94 -40.73
C ASN A 676 -4.45 -36.72 -39.90
N LYS A 677 -4.20 -36.71 -38.59
CA LYS A 677 -4.60 -35.63 -37.68
C LYS A 677 -3.50 -34.58 -37.56
N GLU A 678 -3.88 -33.40 -37.08
CA GLU A 678 -2.96 -32.32 -36.73
C GLU A 678 -3.15 -32.03 -35.23
N SER A 679 -2.06 -31.86 -34.46
CA SER A 679 -1.99 -31.60 -32.99
C SER A 679 -1.41 -32.73 -32.10
N ASP A 680 -2.07 -33.09 -31.00
CA ASP A 680 -1.54 -33.96 -29.96
C ASP A 680 -1.59 -35.45 -30.35
N GLU A 681 -2.57 -35.83 -31.17
CA GLU A 681 -2.71 -37.18 -31.68
C GLU A 681 -1.56 -37.58 -32.62
N ILE A 682 -1.03 -36.63 -33.40
CA ILE A 682 0.10 -36.90 -34.28
C ILE A 682 1.40 -37.09 -33.48
N ARG A 683 1.60 -36.32 -32.39
CA ARG A 683 2.75 -36.50 -31.49
C ARG A 683 2.72 -37.84 -30.77
N PHE A 684 1.53 -38.26 -30.34
CA PHE A 684 1.32 -39.58 -29.77
C PHE A 684 1.71 -40.69 -30.75
N VAL A 685 1.19 -40.68 -31.98
CA VAL A 685 1.41 -41.77 -32.92
C VAL A 685 2.86 -41.79 -33.44
N HIS A 686 3.50 -40.64 -33.64
CA HIS A 686 4.93 -40.58 -33.98
C HIS A 686 5.78 -41.27 -32.92
N SER A 687 5.55 -40.95 -31.64
CA SER A 687 6.32 -41.54 -30.55
C SER A 687 6.06 -43.05 -30.42
N PHE A 688 4.82 -43.50 -30.64
CA PHE A 688 4.47 -44.92 -30.71
C PHE A 688 5.23 -45.64 -31.84
N ILE A 689 5.20 -45.11 -33.07
CA ILE A 689 5.88 -45.69 -34.23
C ILE A 689 7.39 -45.70 -34.02
N PHE A 690 7.94 -44.58 -33.55
CA PHE A 690 9.37 -44.46 -33.25
C PHE A 690 9.80 -45.54 -32.26
N ARG A 691 9.07 -45.71 -31.15
CA ARG A 691 9.39 -46.75 -30.18
C ARG A 691 9.22 -48.16 -30.76
N LYS A 692 8.15 -48.43 -31.51
CA LYS A 692 7.97 -49.72 -32.18
C LYS A 692 9.09 -50.03 -33.18
N SER A 693 9.59 -49.03 -33.90
CA SER A 693 10.72 -49.21 -34.83
C SER A 693 12.01 -49.63 -34.12
N ILE A 694 12.21 -49.18 -32.88
CA ILE A 694 13.36 -49.60 -32.05
C ILE A 694 13.16 -51.04 -31.58
N LEU A 695 11.93 -51.44 -31.22
CA LEU A 695 11.63 -52.77 -30.70
C LEU A 695 11.64 -53.85 -31.78
N GLU A 696 11.04 -53.57 -32.94
CA GLU A 696 10.83 -54.54 -34.04
C GLU A 696 11.85 -54.39 -35.19
N GLY A 697 12.65 -53.31 -35.18
CA GLY A 697 13.61 -52.98 -36.21
C GLY A 697 13.03 -52.21 -37.41
N ILE A 698 13.91 -51.64 -38.25
CA ILE A 698 13.52 -50.74 -39.35
C ILE A 698 12.65 -51.41 -40.43
N ASN A 699 12.80 -52.73 -40.64
CA ASN A 699 12.03 -53.48 -41.63
C ASN A 699 10.53 -53.47 -41.31
N TRP A 700 10.18 -53.46 -40.01
CA TRP A 700 8.79 -53.36 -39.57
C TRP A 700 8.11 -52.07 -40.07
N VAL A 701 8.84 -50.95 -40.09
CA VAL A 701 8.33 -49.66 -40.57
C VAL A 701 8.03 -49.72 -42.08
N PHE A 702 8.91 -50.36 -42.86
CA PHE A 702 8.68 -50.53 -44.30
C PHE A 702 7.48 -51.44 -44.61
N ASP A 703 7.27 -52.48 -43.81
CA ASP A 703 6.11 -53.34 -43.97
C ASP A 703 4.82 -52.67 -43.52
N LEU A 704 4.86 -51.88 -42.44
CA LEU A 704 3.75 -51.01 -42.02
C LEU A 704 3.38 -50.00 -43.12
N TYR A 705 4.36 -49.36 -43.76
CA TYR A 705 4.13 -48.45 -44.89
C TYR A 705 3.37 -49.13 -46.03
N LYS A 706 3.78 -50.36 -46.42
CA LYS A 706 3.09 -51.12 -47.48
C LYS A 706 1.64 -51.41 -47.11
N LYS A 707 1.38 -51.80 -45.86
CA LYS A 707 0.04 -52.12 -45.35
C LYS A 707 -0.87 -50.88 -45.31
N LEU A 708 -0.37 -49.76 -44.79
CA LEU A 708 -1.12 -48.49 -44.76
C LEU A 708 -1.39 -47.94 -46.15
N LYS A 709 -0.45 -48.11 -47.09
CA LYS A 709 -0.66 -47.78 -48.51
C LYS A 709 -1.76 -48.64 -49.14
N GLN A 710 -1.84 -49.93 -48.80
CA GLN A 710 -2.92 -50.81 -49.25
C GLN A 710 -4.28 -50.44 -48.64
N GLN A 711 -4.30 -49.90 -47.41
CA GLN A 711 -5.51 -49.37 -46.75
C GLN A 711 -5.94 -47.97 -47.24
N GLY A 712 -5.20 -47.38 -48.19
CA GLY A 712 -5.59 -46.12 -48.84
C GLY A 712 -5.22 -44.85 -48.08
N LEU A 713 -4.27 -44.88 -47.14
CA LEU A 713 -3.72 -43.65 -46.54
C LEU A 713 -3.04 -42.78 -47.62
N ASN A 714 -3.26 -41.47 -47.54
CA ASN A 714 -2.71 -40.53 -48.52
C ASN A 714 -1.18 -40.37 -48.37
N ASN A 715 -0.52 -39.85 -49.41
CA ASN A 715 0.94 -39.69 -49.43
C ASN A 715 1.47 -38.73 -48.34
N LYS A 716 0.70 -37.72 -47.93
CA LYS A 716 1.10 -36.78 -46.86
C LYS A 716 1.21 -37.53 -45.52
N SER A 717 0.24 -38.36 -45.19
CA SER A 717 0.19 -39.13 -43.95
C SER A 717 1.16 -40.32 -43.95
N LEU A 718 1.39 -40.93 -45.11
CA LEU A 718 2.44 -41.95 -45.25
C LEU A 718 3.85 -41.36 -45.07
N ALA A 719 4.07 -40.09 -45.41
CA ALA A 719 5.34 -39.42 -45.13
C ALA A 719 5.56 -39.18 -43.63
N GLN A 720 4.49 -38.98 -42.85
CA GLN A 720 4.56 -38.79 -41.39
C GLN A 720 5.13 -40.02 -40.66
N LEU A 721 5.02 -41.23 -41.22
CA LEU A 721 5.62 -42.46 -40.66
C LEU A 721 7.14 -42.37 -40.43
N PHE A 722 7.83 -41.52 -41.21
CA PHE A 722 9.28 -41.39 -41.18
C PHE A 722 9.75 -40.15 -40.43
N ILE A 723 8.83 -39.42 -39.80
CA ILE A 723 9.14 -38.25 -38.98
C ILE A 723 9.30 -38.74 -37.52
N PRO A 724 10.44 -38.45 -36.87
CA PRO A 724 10.71 -38.89 -35.51
C PRO A 724 9.74 -38.32 -34.46
#